data_AF-A0A3C0QSF1-F1
#
_entry.id   AF-A0A3C0QSF1-F1
#
_cell.length_a   1.000
_cell.length_b   1.000
_cell.length_c   1.000
_cell.angle_alpha   90.00
_cell.angle_beta   90.00
_cell.angle_gamma   90.00
#
_symmetry.space_group_name_H-M   'P 1'
#
loop_
_entity.id
_entity.type
_entity.pdbx_description
1 polymer ?
#
loop_
_entity_poly.entity_id
_entity_poly.type
_entity_poly.pdbx_seq_one_letter_code
_entity_poly.pdbx_strand_id
1 'polypeptide(L)'
;MRRLSKLFSCGIIAIFATTIFSCSDSLKETSLMQDEKLAYIRLSLDDGFRTVLPVAEENEFTSLVLKGSKNGESECVIGSWESVAQMQSDKITVAVGTWTFTLSSKISGTTLTGKREKEIILGENSLAFTLSISDKGTGTGSFSITLNYADAENAEKVSYAIAALENTDGTPVENISSQKLFPDENSVTFTQNGINAGTYRAKVSFYGSTENDGDFELASYRELVRISTEMNSTANRTIESFEELYSIAYVLNGGEFEEGASVIETFTRKTESISFPNIGRIGYVFDGWYSVENCPEENKLTEIQQGTVGDITLYAKWTPCTDTSYRVEHYKENPNDDDFTLVESDTQNLTGTTDGQTVAEAKSYEHYTAQDFDQKTIAADGSTVVKIYYKLETVTMTFSLDGGKIGDKTSVTKSGKYGASYTIGSPTKTGWSFSGWNPSLPETMTGGTFTATYSANTNTPYKVEHYKENVTDDNFTLVESDTQNLTGTTDGQTLAEAKSYKHYTAQDFDQKTIAADGSTVVKIYYKLETVTMTFSLDGGKIGDKTSVTKSGKYGASYTIESPTKTGWSFSGWNPSLPENMTGGIFTATYSANTNTPYKVEHYKENVTDDNFTLVESDIQNLTGTTDGQTLAEAKSYEHYTAQDFDQKTIAADGSTVVKIYYKLDFFTMTFNLGGGNIDGEENITKIVKYGASYTVETPQKVGYDFSRWIPALPENATDGIYTATYTPRTDTPYKVGHYLQNANDDGYTLKDTDNLIGTTTAQTDAQAKNYEHFLAGSVAQTSIEGDGSTEIKIYYTRELITFTLELAGGTLDGQTGIITKTGRYGQYVIINNPGRTNYIFAGWNSTGELLPDTYETDKTYTALWSAVKGFEISIQASDISVTKSTNENIISFTAEECDSYSWILNDVEKSTERTFSIDTSTLKKKVYTLALEAQKGGKWYSYYAQIKVTE
;
A
#
# COMPACT_ATOMS: atom_id res chain seq x y z
N MET A 1 11.16 -66.29 26.98
CA MET A 1 9.69 -66.44 27.06
C MET A 1 9.20 -66.84 25.67
N ARG A 2 8.30 -67.79 25.41
CA ARG A 2 7.30 -68.49 26.26
C ARG A 2 7.50 -70.03 26.30
N ARG A 3 6.92 -70.59 27.36
CA ARG A 3 6.42 -71.97 27.66
C ARG A 3 6.14 -72.88 26.43
N LEU A 4 6.38 -74.21 26.36
CA LEU A 4 6.61 -75.32 27.34
C LEU A 4 5.33 -76.03 27.86
N SER A 5 5.28 -77.38 27.77
CA SER A 5 4.25 -78.36 28.24
C SER A 5 2.97 -78.49 27.38
N LYS A 6 2.17 -79.58 27.35
CA LYS A 6 2.05 -80.86 28.13
C LYS A 6 1.31 -81.92 27.23
N LEU A 7 1.78 -83.16 27.05
CA LEU A 7 1.39 -84.45 27.70
C LEU A 7 -0.07 -84.97 27.56
N PHE A 8 -0.17 -86.25 27.15
CA PHE A 8 -1.24 -87.28 27.33
C PHE A 8 -2.69 -87.09 26.83
N SER A 9 -3.13 -88.05 26.00
CA SER A 9 -4.39 -88.83 26.18
C SER A 9 -4.32 -90.18 25.42
N CYS A 10 -5.24 -91.11 25.69
CA CYS A 10 -5.31 -92.48 25.14
C CYS A 10 -6.65 -92.71 24.40
N GLY A 11 -6.72 -93.62 23.41
CA GLY A 11 -7.98 -93.85 22.66
C GLY A 11 -7.91 -94.80 21.45
N ILE A 12 -7.63 -96.08 21.69
CA ILE A 12 -7.54 -97.20 20.72
C ILE A 12 -8.65 -97.22 19.63
N ILE A 13 -8.25 -97.36 18.36
CA ILE A 13 -8.94 -98.17 17.32
C ILE A 13 -7.85 -98.92 16.52
N ALA A 14 -8.03 -100.23 16.30
CA ALA A 14 -7.15 -101.07 15.47
C ALA A 14 -7.66 -101.12 14.00
N ILE A 15 -6.90 -101.55 12.99
CA ILE A 15 -6.60 -102.98 12.68
C ILE A 15 -5.53 -103.06 11.56
N PHE A 16 -4.70 -104.11 11.59
CA PHE A 16 -3.78 -104.63 10.54
C PHE A 16 -2.92 -103.66 9.70
N ALA A 17 -1.62 -103.62 10.04
CA ALA A 17 -0.56 -104.03 9.12
C ALA A 17 0.63 -104.57 9.94
N THR A 18 1.19 -105.72 9.56
CA THR A 18 2.31 -106.36 10.29
C THR A 18 3.61 -106.14 9.53
N THR A 19 4.57 -105.41 10.10
CA THR A 19 5.93 -105.29 9.58
C THR A 19 6.93 -105.87 10.56
N ILE A 20 7.66 -106.89 10.11
CA ILE A 20 8.82 -107.45 10.80
C ILE A 20 10.02 -106.61 10.41
N PHE A 21 10.73 -106.02 11.36
CA PHE A 21 12.04 -105.41 11.11
C PHE A 21 13.11 -106.50 11.01
N SER A 22 13.42 -106.91 9.78
CA SER A 22 14.62 -107.68 9.45
C SER A 22 15.87 -106.78 9.46
N CYS A 23 17.03 -107.28 9.91
CA CYS A 23 18.30 -106.54 9.94
C CYS A 23 18.93 -106.25 8.56
N SER A 24 18.13 -106.19 7.50
CA SER A 24 18.57 -106.10 6.10
C SER A 24 17.66 -105.16 5.30
N ASP A 25 17.71 -103.86 5.59
CA ASP A 25 16.87 -102.87 4.91
C ASP A 25 17.65 -101.59 4.53
N SER A 26 18.52 -101.72 3.53
CA SER A 26 18.92 -100.64 2.62
C SER A 26 19.46 -101.22 1.31
N LEU A 27 19.42 -100.42 0.23
CA LEU A 27 19.98 -100.68 -1.11
C LEU A 27 19.26 -101.72 -2.01
N LYS A 28 18.19 -101.24 -2.64
CA LYS A 28 18.04 -101.31 -4.11
C LYS A 28 18.31 -99.88 -4.64
N GLU A 29 18.70 -99.62 -5.90
CA GLU A 29 18.51 -100.37 -7.13
C GLU A 29 19.57 -99.98 -8.20
N THR A 30 19.97 -100.91 -9.08
CA THR A 30 20.85 -100.72 -10.28
C THR A 30 22.29 -100.17 -10.06
N SER A 31 23.31 -100.55 -10.83
CA SER A 31 23.42 -101.38 -12.04
C SER A 31 24.70 -102.26 -12.03
N LEU A 32 25.00 -102.96 -13.14
CA LEU A 32 26.08 -103.95 -13.25
C LEU A 32 27.50 -103.35 -13.13
N MET A 33 28.22 -103.67 -12.04
CA MET A 33 29.63 -104.15 -11.97
C MET A 33 30.14 -104.16 -10.50
N GLN A 34 31.06 -105.09 -10.19
CA GLN A 34 31.79 -105.28 -8.92
C GLN A 34 30.98 -105.64 -7.64
N ASP A 35 31.41 -106.70 -6.95
CA ASP A 35 30.87 -107.28 -5.70
C ASP A 35 31.31 -106.48 -4.43
N GLU A 36 31.88 -105.29 -4.62
CA GLU A 36 32.86 -104.68 -3.69
C GLU A 36 32.25 -103.82 -2.56
N LYS A 37 30.95 -103.93 -2.28
CA LYS A 37 30.28 -103.14 -1.23
C LYS A 37 29.40 -103.93 -0.25
N LEU A 38 29.47 -105.26 -0.30
CA LEU A 38 28.89 -106.13 0.73
C LEU A 38 30.00 -106.94 1.42
N ALA A 39 29.74 -107.34 2.65
CA ALA A 39 30.59 -108.25 3.40
C ALA A 39 29.88 -109.59 3.60
N TYR A 40 30.58 -110.67 3.32
CA TYR A 40 30.06 -112.02 3.39
C TYR A 40 30.89 -112.87 4.35
N ILE A 41 30.26 -113.88 4.96
CA ILE A 41 30.89 -114.88 5.82
C ILE A 41 30.73 -116.27 5.21
N ARG A 42 31.83 -117.02 5.18
CA ARG A 42 31.83 -118.50 5.13
C ARG A 42 32.20 -119.08 6.48
N LEU A 43 31.62 -120.24 6.79
CA LEU A 43 31.83 -120.96 8.02
C LEU A 43 32.58 -122.27 7.77
N SER A 44 33.45 -122.65 8.70
CA SER A 44 33.98 -124.00 8.81
C SER A 44 34.09 -124.41 10.28
N LEU A 45 34.41 -125.68 10.53
CA LEU A 45 34.98 -126.06 11.81
C LEU A 45 36.51 -125.90 11.73
N ASP A 46 37.15 -125.72 12.88
CA ASP A 46 38.59 -125.43 13.00
C ASP A 46 39.24 -126.52 13.87
N ASP A 47 40.12 -127.34 13.28
CA ASP A 47 40.98 -128.30 13.98
C ASP A 47 42.21 -127.62 14.62
N GLY A 48 42.42 -126.33 14.34
CA GLY A 48 43.55 -125.51 14.75
C GLY A 48 43.63 -125.10 16.22
N PHE A 49 43.70 -126.06 17.15
CA PHE A 49 44.35 -125.85 18.44
C PHE A 49 45.19 -127.05 18.86
N ARG A 50 46.32 -126.80 19.55
CA ARG A 50 47.10 -127.83 20.27
C ARG A 50 46.34 -128.30 21.51
N THR A 51 45.25 -129.03 21.29
CA THR A 51 44.43 -129.65 22.30
C THR A 51 43.91 -130.98 21.78
N VAL A 52 44.28 -132.07 22.45
CA VAL A 52 43.72 -133.39 22.19
C VAL A 52 42.28 -133.40 22.70
N LEU A 53 41.32 -133.54 21.77
CA LEU A 53 39.89 -133.56 22.04
C LEU A 53 39.35 -134.99 21.92
N PRO A 54 38.20 -135.29 22.55
CA PRO A 54 37.38 -136.45 22.19
C PRO A 54 37.04 -136.40 20.70
N VAL A 55 37.28 -137.49 19.97
CA VAL A 55 36.97 -137.57 18.54
C VAL A 55 35.48 -137.84 18.33
N ALA A 56 34.87 -137.09 17.42
CA ALA A 56 33.51 -137.27 16.92
C ALA A 56 33.51 -137.01 15.40
N GLU A 57 32.64 -137.69 14.65
CA GLU A 57 32.59 -137.53 13.18
C GLU A 57 31.70 -136.34 12.76
N GLU A 58 31.98 -135.73 11.59
CA GLU A 58 31.20 -134.58 11.08
C GLU A 58 29.70 -134.88 10.90
N ASN A 59 29.33 -136.17 10.80
CA ASN A 59 27.96 -136.65 10.68
C ASN A 59 27.19 -136.70 12.02
N GLU A 60 27.84 -136.55 13.17
CA GLU A 60 27.22 -136.58 14.51
C GLU A 60 26.75 -135.21 15.00
N PHE A 61 27.18 -134.12 14.36
CA PHE A 61 26.80 -132.75 14.68
C PHE A 61 25.38 -132.43 14.18
N THR A 62 24.51 -132.05 15.11
CA THR A 62 23.10 -131.69 14.85
C THR A 62 22.78 -130.27 15.30
N SER A 63 21.75 -129.66 14.69
CA SER A 63 21.22 -128.34 15.03
C SER A 63 22.30 -127.26 15.26
N LEU A 64 23.09 -127.00 14.22
CA LEU A 64 24.09 -125.94 14.20
C LEU A 64 23.38 -124.57 14.16
N VAL A 65 23.73 -123.68 15.06
CA VAL A 65 23.17 -122.31 15.12
C VAL A 65 24.32 -121.32 15.30
N LEU A 66 24.48 -120.41 14.33
CA LEU A 66 25.34 -119.23 14.43
C LEU A 66 24.52 -118.04 14.94
N LYS A 67 25.07 -117.38 15.95
CA LYS A 67 24.62 -116.07 16.41
C LYS A 67 25.75 -115.05 16.33
N GLY A 68 25.40 -113.77 16.43
CA GLY A 68 26.39 -112.72 16.66
C GLY A 68 25.83 -111.42 17.19
N SER A 69 26.75 -110.55 17.60
CA SER A 69 26.52 -109.19 18.09
C SER A 69 27.60 -108.28 17.51
N LYS A 70 27.21 -107.12 16.98
CA LYS A 70 28.14 -106.09 16.50
C LYS A 70 28.39 -105.08 17.62
N ASN A 71 29.65 -104.73 17.89
CA ASN A 71 30.06 -103.70 18.86
C ASN A 71 29.37 -103.76 20.26
N GLY A 72 28.88 -104.93 20.71
CA GLY A 72 28.17 -105.11 21.98
C GLY A 72 26.64 -104.89 21.94
N GLU A 73 26.04 -104.81 20.75
CA GLU A 73 24.59 -104.83 20.56
C GLU A 73 23.95 -106.18 20.97
N SER A 74 22.62 -106.27 20.97
CA SER A 74 21.90 -107.50 21.33
C SER A 74 22.22 -108.68 20.39
N GLU A 75 22.59 -109.83 20.95
CA GLU A 75 22.89 -111.04 20.19
C GLU A 75 21.68 -111.53 19.37
N CYS A 76 21.84 -111.66 18.06
CA CYS A 76 20.83 -112.16 17.12
C CYS A 76 21.26 -113.50 16.49
N VAL A 77 20.29 -114.27 15.96
CA VAL A 77 20.59 -115.47 15.15
C VAL A 77 20.92 -115.01 13.73
N ILE A 78 22.06 -115.49 13.22
CA ILE A 78 22.61 -115.10 11.91
C ILE A 78 22.48 -116.24 10.88
N GLY A 79 22.45 -117.50 11.34
CA GLY A 79 22.13 -118.66 10.50
C GLY A 79 21.95 -119.94 11.32
N SER A 80 21.26 -120.93 10.73
CA SER A 80 21.00 -122.23 11.36
C SER A 80 20.96 -123.35 10.31
N TRP A 81 21.57 -124.50 10.60
CA TRP A 81 21.73 -125.64 9.69
C TRP A 81 21.63 -126.96 10.45
N GLU A 82 21.17 -128.03 9.80
CA GLU A 82 21.06 -129.35 10.45
C GLU A 82 22.29 -130.24 10.24
N SER A 83 23.29 -129.81 9.46
CA SER A 83 24.58 -130.49 9.34
C SER A 83 25.74 -129.54 9.01
N VAL A 84 26.97 -130.00 9.28
CA VAL A 84 28.21 -129.26 8.99
C VAL A 84 28.33 -128.91 7.50
N ALA A 85 28.00 -129.84 6.60
CA ALA A 85 28.07 -129.62 5.15
C ALA A 85 27.07 -128.56 4.64
N GLN A 86 25.90 -128.43 5.28
CA GLN A 86 24.98 -127.32 4.99
C GLN A 86 25.58 -125.98 5.44
N MET A 87 26.16 -125.92 6.64
CA MET A 87 26.80 -124.72 7.18
C MET A 87 28.01 -124.26 6.32
N GLN A 88 28.85 -125.20 5.87
CA GLN A 88 30.05 -124.91 5.07
C GLN A 88 29.75 -124.44 3.63
N SER A 89 28.60 -124.85 3.07
CA SER A 89 28.22 -124.48 1.70
C SER A 89 27.46 -123.15 1.59
N ASP A 90 26.97 -122.61 2.71
CA ASP A 90 26.24 -121.35 2.77
C ASP A 90 27.16 -120.11 2.62
N LYS A 91 26.57 -118.95 2.30
CA LYS A 91 27.24 -117.65 2.18
C LYS A 91 26.39 -116.56 2.82
N ILE A 92 26.70 -116.26 4.07
CA ILE A 92 25.97 -115.34 4.94
C ILE A 92 26.35 -113.89 4.60
N THR A 93 25.39 -112.96 4.56
CA THR A 93 25.69 -111.52 4.38
C THR A 93 25.60 -110.77 5.71
N VAL A 94 26.57 -109.90 6.00
CA VAL A 94 26.67 -109.12 7.25
C VAL A 94 27.18 -107.70 6.98
N ALA A 95 27.04 -106.79 7.96
CA ALA A 95 27.61 -105.44 7.88
C ALA A 95 29.06 -105.41 8.37
N VAL A 96 29.90 -104.55 7.78
CA VAL A 96 31.31 -104.37 8.20
C VAL A 96 31.47 -103.83 9.63
N GLY A 97 32.63 -104.09 10.25
CA GLY A 97 32.99 -103.71 11.63
C GLY A 97 33.18 -104.91 12.55
N THR A 98 33.38 -104.67 13.84
CA THR A 98 33.71 -105.72 14.82
C THR A 98 32.47 -106.50 15.27
N TRP A 99 32.50 -107.81 15.07
CA TRP A 99 31.47 -108.74 15.49
C TRP A 99 32.02 -109.80 16.44
N THR A 100 31.30 -110.03 17.52
CA THR A 100 31.41 -111.24 18.33
C THR A 100 30.41 -112.27 17.79
N PHE A 101 30.88 -113.47 17.41
CA PHE A 101 30.06 -114.58 16.94
C PHE A 101 30.08 -115.78 17.89
N THR A 102 28.96 -116.46 18.01
CA THR A 102 28.79 -117.70 18.79
C THR A 102 28.23 -118.79 17.88
N LEU A 103 28.99 -119.84 17.59
CA LEU A 103 28.48 -121.06 16.96
C LEU A 103 28.19 -122.11 18.04
N SER A 104 27.02 -122.75 17.96
CA SER A 104 26.61 -123.85 18.84
C SER A 104 26.10 -125.04 18.04
N SER A 105 26.31 -126.26 18.53
CA SER A 105 25.82 -127.51 17.93
C SER A 105 25.68 -128.60 19.01
N LYS A 106 25.14 -129.78 18.67
CA LYS A 106 25.00 -130.92 19.57
C LYS A 106 25.53 -132.23 18.97
N ILE A 107 26.25 -132.99 19.79
CA ILE A 107 26.62 -134.40 19.54
C ILE A 107 26.04 -135.22 20.70
N SER A 108 25.28 -136.27 20.39
CA SER A 108 24.70 -137.22 21.38
C SER A 108 24.01 -136.53 22.58
N GLY A 109 23.32 -135.42 22.32
CA GLY A 109 22.62 -134.60 23.33
C GLY A 109 23.48 -133.57 24.08
N THR A 110 24.80 -133.74 24.09
CA THR A 110 25.75 -132.76 24.67
C THR A 110 25.85 -131.54 23.77
N THR A 111 25.85 -130.33 24.36
CA THR A 111 26.01 -129.08 23.60
C THR A 111 27.49 -128.71 23.51
N LEU A 112 27.93 -128.34 22.31
CA LEU A 112 29.25 -127.78 22.06
C LEU A 112 29.10 -126.33 21.58
N THR A 113 30.01 -125.48 22.01
CA THR A 113 30.06 -124.05 21.63
C THR A 113 31.46 -123.61 21.25
N GLY A 114 31.56 -122.75 20.25
CA GLY A 114 32.76 -122.02 19.86
C GLY A 114 32.41 -120.55 19.70
N LYS A 115 33.25 -119.64 20.22
CA LYS A 115 33.05 -118.19 20.15
C LYS A 115 34.26 -117.57 19.45
N ARG A 116 34.03 -116.74 18.43
CA ARG A 116 35.08 -116.02 17.70
C ARG A 116 34.68 -114.55 17.57
N GLU A 117 35.55 -113.66 18.01
CA GLU A 117 35.46 -112.24 17.65
C GLU A 117 36.24 -112.00 16.36
N LYS A 118 35.67 -111.21 15.45
CA LYS A 118 36.23 -110.95 14.12
C LYS A 118 35.77 -109.58 13.62
N GLU A 119 36.74 -108.76 13.22
CA GLU A 119 36.45 -107.62 12.36
C GLU A 119 36.09 -108.11 10.96
N ILE A 120 34.93 -107.68 10.48
CA ILE A 120 34.36 -108.00 9.17
C ILE A 120 34.66 -106.85 8.21
N ILE A 121 35.36 -107.16 7.12
CA ILE A 121 35.67 -106.23 6.04
C ILE A 121 34.85 -106.54 4.78
N LEU A 122 34.86 -105.64 3.79
CA LEU A 122 34.19 -105.85 2.50
C LEU A 122 34.78 -107.07 1.77
N GLY A 123 33.94 -107.78 1.01
CA GLY A 123 34.31 -109.05 0.37
C GLY A 123 34.00 -110.28 1.22
N GLU A 124 34.72 -111.38 0.99
CA GLU A 124 34.46 -112.68 1.62
C GLU A 124 35.38 -112.92 2.83
N ASN A 125 34.79 -113.17 4.00
CA ASN A 125 35.47 -113.38 5.28
C ASN A 125 35.30 -114.85 5.71
N SER A 126 36.38 -115.54 6.05
CA SER A 126 36.31 -116.91 6.58
C SER A 126 36.29 -116.92 8.11
N LEU A 127 35.31 -117.61 8.71
CA LEU A 127 35.25 -117.86 10.15
C LEU A 127 35.17 -119.37 10.42
N ALA A 128 36.30 -119.96 10.80
CA ALA A 128 36.37 -121.31 11.30
C ALA A 128 36.00 -121.36 12.81
N PHE A 129 35.43 -122.46 13.30
CA PHE A 129 35.07 -122.60 14.72
C PHE A 129 35.56 -123.92 15.32
N THR A 130 36.47 -123.85 16.29
CA THR A 130 36.71 -124.98 17.21
C THR A 130 35.54 -125.05 18.18
N LEU A 131 34.68 -126.05 18.02
CA LEU A 131 33.59 -126.32 18.93
C LEU A 131 34.12 -127.05 20.18
N SER A 132 33.70 -126.61 21.36
CA SER A 132 34.15 -127.18 22.63
C SER A 132 32.98 -127.53 23.54
N ILE A 133 33.10 -128.65 24.26
CA ILE A 133 32.09 -129.13 25.20
C ILE A 133 31.92 -128.11 26.33
N SER A 134 30.67 -127.70 26.63
CA SER A 134 30.36 -126.69 27.66
C SER A 134 30.50 -127.22 29.10
N ASP A 135 30.18 -128.49 29.32
CA ASP A 135 30.11 -129.12 30.64
C ASP A 135 31.21 -130.15 30.85
N LYS A 136 31.91 -130.09 31.99
CA LYS A 136 33.12 -130.91 32.24
C LYS A 136 32.88 -132.40 32.52
N GLY A 137 31.62 -132.86 32.63
CA GLY A 137 31.31 -134.23 33.06
C GLY A 137 31.71 -134.53 34.52
N THR A 138 31.53 -135.78 34.96
CA THR A 138 31.83 -136.22 36.34
C THR A 138 32.41 -137.64 36.46
N GLY A 139 32.56 -138.38 35.36
CA GLY A 139 33.24 -139.69 35.32
C GLY A 139 34.57 -139.65 34.57
N THR A 140 35.19 -140.81 34.35
CA THR A 140 36.54 -140.95 33.78
C THR A 140 36.58 -141.23 32.28
N GLY A 141 37.69 -140.90 31.61
CA GLY A 141 37.98 -141.22 30.21
C GLY A 141 39.45 -141.58 29.96
N SER A 142 39.88 -141.49 28.70
CA SER A 142 41.24 -141.83 28.25
C SER A 142 41.81 -140.89 27.19
N PHE A 143 43.12 -140.94 26.97
CA PHE A 143 43.76 -140.33 25.81
C PHE A 143 44.96 -141.13 25.28
N SER A 144 45.35 -140.84 24.03
CA SER A 144 46.62 -141.28 23.43
C SER A 144 47.19 -140.22 22.48
N ILE A 145 48.46 -139.86 22.63
CA ILE A 145 49.18 -138.93 21.73
C ILE A 145 50.37 -139.64 21.10
N THR A 146 50.43 -139.68 19.77
CA THR A 146 51.61 -140.08 19.00
C THR A 146 52.38 -138.84 18.56
N LEU A 147 53.65 -138.72 18.97
CA LEU A 147 54.55 -137.65 18.55
C LEU A 147 55.60 -138.23 17.59
N ASN A 148 55.47 -137.92 16.30
CA ASN A 148 56.46 -138.25 15.27
C ASN A 148 57.52 -137.14 15.19
N TYR A 149 58.76 -137.46 14.82
CA TYR A 149 59.87 -136.50 14.70
C TYR A 149 60.91 -137.04 13.71
N ALA A 150 61.54 -136.18 12.92
CA ALA A 150 62.50 -136.60 11.91
C ALA A 150 63.94 -136.66 12.46
N ASP A 151 64.58 -137.82 12.34
CA ASP A 151 66.05 -137.93 12.47
C ASP A 151 66.72 -137.27 11.26
N ALA A 152 67.22 -136.05 11.41
CA ALA A 152 68.08 -135.45 10.39
C ALA A 152 69.45 -136.14 10.35
N GLU A 153 70.06 -136.27 9.17
CA GLU A 153 71.31 -137.05 8.95
C GLU A 153 72.53 -136.59 9.78
N ASN A 154 72.46 -135.43 10.43
CA ASN A 154 73.51 -134.88 11.29
C ASN A 154 72.98 -134.42 12.68
N ALA A 155 71.82 -134.93 13.12
CA ALA A 155 71.23 -134.63 14.43
C ALA A 155 71.47 -135.76 15.45
N GLU A 156 71.44 -135.39 16.73
CA GLU A 156 71.57 -136.33 17.84
C GLU A 156 70.27 -137.13 18.03
N LYS A 157 70.38 -138.46 18.06
CA LYS A 157 69.21 -139.35 18.08
C LYS A 157 68.47 -139.31 19.42
N VAL A 158 67.14 -139.24 19.36
CA VAL A 158 66.28 -139.49 20.52
C VAL A 158 66.54 -140.89 21.04
N SER A 159 67.03 -140.99 22.27
CA SER A 159 67.33 -142.26 22.95
C SER A 159 66.16 -142.73 23.81
N TYR A 160 65.41 -141.79 24.40
CA TYR A 160 64.15 -142.03 25.09
C TYR A 160 63.36 -140.72 25.24
N ALA A 161 62.11 -140.83 25.69
CA ALA A 161 61.34 -139.69 26.17
C ALA A 161 60.79 -139.93 27.59
N ILE A 162 60.50 -138.87 28.33
CA ILE A 162 59.77 -138.91 29.60
C ILE A 162 58.45 -138.17 29.39
N ALA A 163 57.36 -138.92 29.43
CA ALA A 163 56.01 -138.40 29.31
C ALA A 163 55.37 -138.24 30.70
N ALA A 164 54.66 -137.13 30.93
CA ALA A 164 53.96 -136.85 32.18
C ALA A 164 52.63 -136.15 31.90
N LEU A 165 51.63 -136.40 32.75
CA LEU A 165 50.40 -135.63 32.76
C LEU A 165 50.45 -134.61 33.90
N GLU A 166 50.29 -133.35 33.54
CA GLU A 166 50.23 -132.20 34.44
C GLU A 166 48.81 -131.61 34.45
N ASN A 167 48.44 -130.95 35.54
CA ASN A 167 47.32 -130.00 35.55
C ASN A 167 47.67 -128.78 34.66
N THR A 168 46.68 -127.93 34.34
CA THR A 168 46.91 -126.76 33.48
C THR A 168 47.88 -125.71 34.06
N ASP A 169 48.11 -125.73 35.38
CA ASP A 169 49.13 -124.91 36.06
C ASP A 169 50.56 -125.49 35.99
N GLY A 170 50.70 -126.75 35.54
CA GLY A 170 51.97 -127.46 35.46
C GLY A 170 52.34 -128.32 36.66
N THR A 171 51.49 -128.41 37.69
CA THR A 171 51.65 -129.40 38.75
C THR A 171 51.36 -130.82 38.23
N PRO A 172 52.07 -131.88 38.69
CA PRO A 172 51.75 -133.25 38.29
C PRO A 172 50.33 -133.65 38.70
N VAL A 173 49.65 -134.46 37.88
CA VAL A 173 48.32 -135.01 38.25
C VAL A 173 48.49 -136.10 39.31
N GLU A 174 47.83 -135.94 40.46
CA GLU A 174 47.89 -136.93 41.55
C GLU A 174 47.50 -138.33 41.06
N ASN A 175 48.25 -139.34 41.52
CA ASN A 175 48.09 -140.76 41.16
C ASN A 175 48.42 -141.12 39.68
N ILE A 176 48.96 -140.19 38.87
CA ILE A 176 49.47 -140.49 37.53
C ILE A 176 51.00 -140.24 37.50
N SER A 177 51.78 -141.32 37.48
CA SER A 177 53.23 -141.27 37.39
C SER A 177 53.72 -140.97 35.97
N SER A 178 54.83 -140.25 35.85
CA SER A 178 55.54 -140.08 34.56
C SER A 178 56.01 -141.43 34.00
N GLN A 179 55.82 -141.63 32.70
CA GLN A 179 56.22 -142.82 31.96
C GLN A 179 57.53 -142.55 31.19
N LYS A 180 58.55 -143.42 31.31
CA LYS A 180 59.70 -143.40 30.39
C LYS A 180 59.34 -144.20 29.13
N LEU A 181 59.22 -143.50 28.01
CA LEU A 181 58.88 -144.04 26.70
C LEU A 181 60.17 -144.26 25.89
N PHE A 182 60.16 -145.27 25.04
CA PHE A 182 61.22 -145.52 24.06
C PHE A 182 60.68 -145.27 22.64
N PRO A 183 61.51 -144.83 21.69
CA PRO A 183 61.11 -144.67 20.29
C PRO A 183 60.55 -145.95 19.67
N ASP A 184 59.49 -145.82 18.89
CA ASP A 184 59.12 -146.77 17.84
C ASP A 184 59.39 -146.09 16.49
N GLU A 185 60.43 -146.57 15.80
CA GLU A 185 61.16 -145.87 14.74
C GLU A 185 61.41 -144.38 15.09
N ASN A 186 60.63 -143.48 14.48
CA ASN A 186 60.73 -142.03 14.56
C ASN A 186 59.53 -141.41 15.30
N SER A 187 58.96 -142.14 16.27
CA SER A 187 57.79 -141.74 17.03
C SER A 187 57.85 -142.14 18.51
N VAL A 188 57.08 -141.46 19.38
CA VAL A 188 56.77 -141.90 20.75
C VAL A 188 55.28 -141.72 21.04
N THR A 189 54.66 -142.70 21.70
CA THR A 189 53.22 -142.68 22.00
C THR A 189 52.97 -142.65 23.51
N PHE A 190 52.33 -141.59 24.00
CA PHE A 190 51.91 -141.45 25.40
C PHE A 190 50.42 -141.78 25.53
N THR A 191 50.08 -142.85 26.26
CA THR A 191 48.70 -143.30 26.47
C THR A 191 48.40 -143.37 27.97
N GLN A 192 47.23 -142.90 28.38
CA GLN A 192 46.79 -142.96 29.77
C GLN A 192 45.26 -143.10 29.86
N ASN A 193 44.82 -144.00 30.74
CA ASN A 193 43.41 -144.38 30.94
C ASN A 193 42.94 -144.05 32.37
N GLY A 194 41.63 -143.97 32.57
CA GLY A 194 41.02 -143.83 33.91
C GLY A 194 41.16 -142.44 34.53
N ILE A 195 41.39 -141.42 33.71
CA ILE A 195 41.59 -140.04 34.15
C ILE A 195 40.21 -139.39 34.36
N ASN A 196 40.04 -138.60 35.42
CA ASN A 196 38.82 -137.82 35.63
C ASN A 196 38.57 -136.86 34.44
N ALA A 197 37.31 -136.63 34.07
CA ALA A 197 36.99 -135.66 33.03
C ALA A 197 37.45 -134.24 33.44
N GLY A 198 38.08 -133.52 32.51
CA GLY A 198 38.84 -132.32 32.83
C GLY A 198 39.76 -131.86 31.69
N THR A 199 40.64 -130.90 31.99
CA THR A 199 41.67 -130.41 31.07
C THR A 199 43.02 -130.48 31.76
N TYR A 200 43.98 -131.07 31.07
CA TYR A 200 45.32 -131.39 31.54
C TYR A 200 46.34 -130.95 30.48
N ARG A 201 47.63 -131.10 30.78
CA ARG A 201 48.73 -130.89 29.84
C ARG A 201 49.61 -132.13 29.80
N ALA A 202 49.73 -132.75 28.64
CA ALA A 202 50.73 -133.78 28.40
C ALA A 202 52.08 -133.08 28.14
N LYS A 203 53.09 -133.35 28.96
CA LYS A 203 54.49 -133.02 28.69
C LYS A 203 55.18 -134.28 28.16
N VAL A 204 55.98 -134.17 27.10
CA VAL A 204 56.89 -135.21 26.64
C VAL A 204 58.28 -134.60 26.42
N SER A 205 59.21 -134.88 27.33
CA SER A 205 60.62 -134.48 27.22
C SER A 205 61.40 -135.53 26.46
N PHE A 206 62.07 -135.14 25.38
CA PHE A 206 62.92 -135.99 24.56
C PHE A 206 64.37 -135.89 25.06
N TYR A 207 65.07 -137.02 25.15
CA TYR A 207 66.45 -137.08 25.61
C TYR A 207 67.37 -137.74 24.57
N GLY A 208 68.51 -137.10 24.33
CA GLY A 208 69.62 -137.61 23.55
C GLY A 208 70.72 -138.16 24.46
N SER A 209 71.66 -138.88 23.87
CA SER A 209 72.83 -139.41 24.59
C SER A 209 74.00 -139.56 23.62
N THR A 210 75.20 -139.18 24.04
CA THR A 210 76.46 -139.40 23.29
C THR A 210 77.44 -140.19 24.14
N GLU A 211 78.42 -140.85 23.51
CA GLU A 211 79.44 -141.65 24.22
C GLU A 211 80.32 -140.85 25.19
N ASN A 212 80.28 -139.50 25.14
CA ASN A 212 81.14 -138.62 25.94
C ASN A 212 80.40 -137.76 26.97
N ASP A 213 79.19 -137.25 26.66
CA ASP A 213 78.51 -136.25 27.49
C ASP A 213 77.35 -136.80 28.35
N GLY A 214 76.88 -138.02 28.09
CA GLY A 214 75.79 -138.67 28.83
C GLY A 214 74.38 -138.26 28.35
N ASP A 215 73.37 -138.47 29.19
CA ASP A 215 71.96 -138.19 28.85
C ASP A 215 71.61 -136.70 29.05
N PHE A 216 71.09 -136.04 28.01
CA PHE A 216 70.65 -134.63 28.03
C PHE A 216 69.30 -134.42 27.33
N GLU A 217 68.56 -133.38 27.74
CA GLU A 217 67.24 -133.07 27.14
C GLU A 217 67.44 -132.39 25.78
N LEU A 218 66.88 -132.98 24.72
CA LEU A 218 66.84 -132.44 23.36
C LEU A 218 65.75 -131.37 23.23
N ALA A 219 64.54 -131.66 23.73
CA ALA A 219 63.40 -130.74 23.70
C ALA A 219 62.27 -131.18 24.65
N SER A 220 61.37 -130.25 24.96
CA SER A 220 60.13 -130.49 25.70
C SER A 220 58.89 -130.21 24.83
N TYR A 221 58.19 -131.25 24.37
CA TYR A 221 56.86 -131.09 23.76
C TYR A 221 55.79 -130.91 24.86
N ARG A 222 54.82 -130.03 24.62
CA ARG A 222 53.65 -129.83 25.50
C ARG A 222 52.39 -129.63 24.66
N GLU A 223 51.32 -130.34 25.00
CA GLU A 223 49.99 -130.18 24.40
C GLU A 223 48.89 -130.32 25.48
N LEU A 224 47.79 -129.59 25.34
CA LEU A 224 46.64 -129.74 26.24
C LEU A 224 45.87 -131.02 25.91
N VAL A 225 45.30 -131.67 26.92
CA VAL A 225 44.46 -132.87 26.76
C VAL A 225 43.15 -132.63 27.46
N ARG A 226 42.02 -132.74 26.74
CA ARG A 226 40.68 -132.72 27.34
C ARG A 226 40.15 -134.14 27.46
N ILE A 227 39.97 -134.58 28.70
CA ILE A 227 39.33 -135.87 29.00
C ILE A 227 37.83 -135.62 29.20
N SER A 228 37.00 -136.48 28.62
CA SER A 228 35.57 -136.54 28.91
C SER A 228 35.18 -137.94 29.35
N THR A 229 34.07 -138.05 30.07
CA THR A 229 33.55 -139.32 30.58
C THR A 229 33.28 -140.31 29.43
N GLU A 230 33.78 -141.54 29.56
CA GLU A 230 33.63 -142.65 28.60
C GLU A 230 34.16 -142.42 27.17
N MET A 231 34.83 -141.29 26.90
CA MET A 231 35.43 -141.00 25.59
C MET A 231 36.96 -141.17 25.59
N ASN A 232 37.49 -141.53 24.41
CA ASN A 232 38.92 -141.60 24.14
C ASN A 232 39.36 -140.42 23.26
N SER A 233 40.39 -139.70 23.70
CA SER A 233 40.87 -138.48 23.03
C SER A 233 42.21 -138.78 22.36
N THR A 234 42.27 -138.74 21.02
CA THR A 234 43.47 -139.17 20.29
C THR A 234 44.07 -138.06 19.43
N ALA A 235 45.39 -138.04 19.33
CA ALA A 235 46.12 -137.11 18.46
C ALA A 235 47.39 -137.76 17.89
N ASN A 236 47.64 -137.50 16.61
CA ASN A 236 48.95 -137.69 16.00
C ASN A 236 49.54 -136.30 15.69
N ARG A 237 50.85 -136.14 15.89
CA ARG A 237 51.60 -134.88 15.73
C ARG A 237 52.93 -135.14 15.06
N THR A 238 53.53 -134.09 14.50
CA THR A 238 54.92 -134.09 14.01
C THR A 238 55.69 -132.97 14.70
N ILE A 239 56.96 -133.24 15.05
CA ILE A 239 57.93 -132.28 15.58
C ILE A 239 59.00 -132.09 14.50
N GLU A 240 59.18 -130.85 14.07
CA GLU A 240 59.96 -130.50 12.87
C GLU A 240 61.38 -129.99 13.19
N SER A 241 61.66 -129.62 14.44
CA SER A 241 62.99 -129.22 14.94
C SER A 241 63.06 -129.34 16.47
N PHE A 242 64.29 -129.34 17.01
CA PHE A 242 64.58 -129.42 18.45
C PHE A 242 65.35 -128.21 19.02
N GLU A 243 65.71 -127.19 18.23
CA GLU A 243 66.40 -126.00 18.79
C GLU A 243 65.45 -125.09 19.60
N GLU A 244 65.91 -124.58 20.75
CA GLU A 244 65.17 -123.56 21.52
C GLU A 244 65.11 -122.22 20.76
N LEU A 245 63.90 -121.71 20.60
CA LEU A 245 63.57 -120.44 19.97
C LEU A 245 63.10 -119.46 21.06
N TYR A 246 63.79 -118.33 21.20
CA TYR A 246 63.44 -117.25 22.13
C TYR A 246 62.75 -116.12 21.36
N SER A 247 61.87 -115.38 22.02
CA SER A 247 61.06 -114.30 21.43
C SER A 247 61.57 -112.90 21.79
N ILE A 248 61.25 -111.93 20.93
CA ILE A 248 61.51 -110.50 21.12
C ILE A 248 60.17 -109.76 21.00
N ALA A 249 59.72 -109.16 22.11
CA ALA A 249 58.48 -108.38 22.18
C ALA A 249 58.79 -106.88 22.15
N TYR A 250 58.29 -106.17 21.12
CA TYR A 250 58.48 -104.72 20.97
C TYR A 250 57.29 -103.94 21.54
N VAL A 251 57.50 -103.17 22.60
CA VAL A 251 56.51 -102.28 23.21
C VAL A 251 56.73 -100.86 22.72
N LEU A 252 56.02 -100.48 21.66
CA LEU A 252 56.25 -99.24 20.90
C LEU A 252 55.90 -97.94 21.65
N ASN A 253 55.22 -98.04 22.80
CA ASN A 253 54.81 -96.90 23.64
C ASN A 253 54.19 -95.73 22.84
N GLY A 254 53.28 -96.07 21.93
CA GLY A 254 52.54 -95.11 21.10
C GLY A 254 53.25 -94.63 19.82
N GLY A 255 54.41 -95.20 19.47
CA GLY A 255 54.99 -95.09 18.14
C GLY A 255 54.62 -96.26 17.21
N GLU A 256 55.11 -96.20 15.98
CA GLU A 256 54.87 -97.16 14.89
C GLU A 256 56.22 -97.55 14.23
N PHE A 257 56.29 -98.69 13.54
CA PHE A 257 57.49 -99.06 12.77
C PHE A 257 57.63 -98.18 11.51
N GLU A 258 58.87 -97.77 11.18
CA GLU A 258 59.12 -97.04 9.93
C GLU A 258 58.91 -97.94 8.70
N GLU A 259 58.54 -97.34 7.55
CA GLU A 259 58.33 -98.07 6.30
C GLU A 259 59.61 -98.78 5.85
N GLY A 260 59.58 -100.12 5.85
CA GLY A 260 60.75 -100.96 5.54
C GLY A 260 61.62 -101.34 6.74
N ALA A 261 61.20 -101.07 7.98
CA ALA A 261 61.94 -101.49 9.17
C ALA A 261 62.01 -103.03 9.30
N SER A 262 63.23 -103.55 9.50
CA SER A 262 63.48 -104.98 9.73
C SER A 262 63.15 -105.39 11.16
N VAL A 263 61.94 -105.90 11.39
CA VAL A 263 61.49 -106.42 12.69
C VAL A 263 61.89 -107.90 12.81
N ILE A 264 62.56 -108.27 13.90
CA ILE A 264 62.96 -109.66 14.20
C ILE A 264 62.28 -110.08 15.50
N GLU A 265 61.26 -110.92 15.40
CA GLU A 265 60.41 -111.32 16.54
C GLU A 265 60.93 -112.56 17.30
N THR A 266 61.90 -113.29 16.73
CA THR A 266 62.48 -114.50 17.35
C THR A 266 63.96 -114.66 17.02
N PHE A 267 64.69 -115.32 17.91
CA PHE A 267 66.12 -115.60 17.78
C PHE A 267 66.51 -116.90 18.50
N THR A 268 67.71 -117.41 18.22
CA THR A 268 68.33 -118.49 19.01
C THR A 268 69.68 -118.02 19.53
N ARG A 269 70.27 -118.78 20.46
CA ARG A 269 71.64 -118.50 20.97
C ARG A 269 72.74 -118.43 19.90
N LYS A 270 72.46 -118.87 18.66
CA LYS A 270 73.39 -118.83 17.52
C LYS A 270 73.19 -117.62 16.60
N THR A 271 72.05 -116.92 16.66
CA THR A 271 71.76 -115.77 15.79
C THR A 271 72.83 -114.69 15.96
N GLU A 272 73.27 -114.09 14.85
CA GLU A 272 74.20 -112.93 14.88
C GLU A 272 73.54 -111.72 15.56
N SER A 273 74.33 -110.72 15.99
CA SER A 273 73.79 -109.61 16.79
C SER A 273 72.68 -108.84 16.06
N ILE A 274 71.55 -108.65 16.74
CA ILE A 274 70.31 -108.08 16.19
C ILE A 274 70.27 -106.59 16.46
N SER A 275 70.50 -105.78 15.42
CA SER A 275 70.15 -104.35 15.42
C SER A 275 68.63 -104.17 15.53
N PHE A 276 68.18 -103.22 16.33
CA PHE A 276 66.75 -102.97 16.49
C PHE A 276 66.13 -102.21 15.31
N PRO A 277 64.83 -102.43 15.01
CA PRO A 277 64.12 -101.68 13.99
C PRO A 277 64.02 -100.18 14.35
N ASN A 278 64.04 -99.34 13.32
CA ASN A 278 63.62 -97.95 13.43
C ASN A 278 62.12 -97.87 13.70
N ILE A 279 61.74 -96.89 14.53
CA ILE A 279 60.35 -96.57 14.84
C ILE A 279 60.16 -95.06 14.81
N GLY A 280 58.98 -94.61 14.37
CA GLY A 280 58.58 -93.21 14.31
C GLY A 280 57.38 -92.92 15.22
N ARG A 281 57.30 -91.70 15.74
CA ARG A 281 56.11 -91.20 16.43
C ARG A 281 55.98 -89.70 16.13
N ILE A 282 54.94 -89.33 15.39
CA ILE A 282 54.70 -87.93 14.98
C ILE A 282 54.71 -87.04 16.23
N GLY A 283 55.51 -85.97 16.22
CA GLY A 283 55.66 -85.01 17.32
C GLY A 283 56.55 -85.42 18.51
N TYR A 284 57.31 -86.53 18.41
CA TYR A 284 58.26 -86.96 19.45
C TYR A 284 59.59 -87.42 18.83
N VAL A 285 60.68 -87.27 19.58
CA VAL A 285 62.01 -87.80 19.27
C VAL A 285 62.16 -89.20 19.89
N PHE A 286 62.74 -90.13 19.15
CA PHE A 286 63.03 -91.48 19.64
C PHE A 286 64.33 -91.51 20.47
N ASP A 287 64.22 -91.87 21.76
CA ASP A 287 65.35 -91.90 22.70
C ASP A 287 66.02 -93.28 22.81
N GLY A 288 65.58 -94.26 22.03
CA GLY A 288 66.11 -95.64 21.97
C GLY A 288 65.24 -96.71 22.61
N TRP A 289 65.77 -97.94 22.60
CA TRP A 289 65.14 -99.14 23.15
C TRP A 289 65.70 -99.50 24.52
N TYR A 290 64.84 -100.02 25.41
CA TYR A 290 65.18 -100.30 26.81
C TYR A 290 64.68 -101.68 27.24
N SER A 291 65.44 -102.35 28.10
CA SER A 291 65.12 -103.69 28.62
C SER A 291 64.07 -103.73 29.74
N VAL A 292 63.57 -102.57 30.19
CA VAL A 292 62.55 -102.44 31.25
C VAL A 292 61.60 -101.27 30.96
N GLU A 293 60.35 -101.40 31.43
CA GLU A 293 59.23 -100.50 31.09
C GLU A 293 59.42 -99.03 31.48
N ASN A 294 60.17 -98.75 32.55
CA ASN A 294 60.43 -97.38 33.01
C ASN A 294 61.61 -96.68 32.29
N CYS A 295 62.21 -97.33 31.29
CA CYS A 295 63.25 -96.81 30.40
C CYS A 295 64.38 -95.95 31.05
N PRO A 296 65.03 -96.41 32.14
CA PRO A 296 66.17 -95.75 32.75
C PRO A 296 67.44 -95.96 31.90
N GLU A 297 68.37 -95.01 31.91
CA GLU A 297 69.45 -94.97 30.91
C GLU A 297 70.43 -96.15 31.02
N GLU A 298 70.59 -96.72 32.21
CA GLU A 298 71.37 -97.94 32.49
C GLU A 298 70.80 -99.23 31.86
N ASN A 299 69.52 -99.24 31.46
CA ASN A 299 68.85 -100.37 30.82
C ASN A 299 68.69 -100.21 29.30
N LYS A 300 69.25 -99.13 28.73
CA LYS A 300 69.23 -98.84 27.29
C LYS A 300 70.04 -99.87 26.51
N LEU A 301 69.47 -100.36 25.42
CA LEU A 301 70.10 -101.31 24.51
C LEU A 301 70.24 -100.70 23.12
N THR A 302 71.27 -101.12 22.38
CA THR A 302 71.48 -100.78 20.96
C THR A 302 71.28 -101.97 20.02
N GLU A 303 71.51 -103.18 20.53
CA GLU A 303 71.35 -104.46 19.83
C GLU A 303 71.19 -105.61 20.86
N ILE A 304 70.71 -106.77 20.43
CA ILE A 304 70.86 -108.04 21.18
C ILE A 304 72.11 -108.75 20.67
N GLN A 305 73.03 -109.13 21.57
CA GLN A 305 74.29 -109.77 21.17
C GLN A 305 74.12 -111.26 20.88
N GLN A 306 74.87 -111.79 19.91
CA GLN A 306 75.01 -113.23 19.70
C GLN A 306 75.37 -113.96 21.01
N GLY A 307 74.71 -115.09 21.27
CA GLY A 307 74.85 -115.86 22.51
C GLY A 307 73.93 -115.45 23.66
N THR A 308 73.07 -114.43 23.48
CA THR A 308 71.99 -114.14 24.44
C THR A 308 70.95 -115.27 24.46
N VAL A 309 70.28 -115.45 25.60
CA VAL A 309 69.30 -116.53 25.85
C VAL A 309 68.09 -116.02 26.62
N GLY A 310 66.92 -116.64 26.38
CA GLY A 310 65.65 -116.27 27.00
C GLY A 310 64.90 -115.16 26.26
N ASP A 311 63.60 -115.03 26.54
CA ASP A 311 62.73 -114.03 25.93
C ASP A 311 63.08 -112.60 26.36
N ILE A 312 62.94 -111.63 25.45
CA ILE A 312 63.32 -110.23 25.67
C ILE A 312 62.15 -109.31 25.35
N THR A 313 61.84 -108.37 26.24
CA THR A 313 60.92 -107.27 25.96
C THR A 313 61.70 -105.96 25.79
N LEU A 314 61.43 -105.24 24.71
CA LEU A 314 62.08 -103.97 24.36
C LEU A 314 61.05 -102.85 24.39
N TYR A 315 61.27 -101.87 25.25
CA TYR A 315 60.39 -100.72 25.44
C TYR A 315 60.96 -99.49 24.73
N ALA A 316 60.12 -98.82 23.94
CA ALA A 316 60.48 -97.57 23.27
C ALA A 316 60.38 -96.37 24.23
N LYS A 317 61.32 -95.43 24.15
CA LYS A 317 61.28 -94.16 24.90
C LYS A 317 61.14 -92.98 23.94
N TRP A 318 60.28 -92.04 24.30
CA TRP A 318 59.87 -90.92 23.46
C TRP A 318 59.96 -89.60 24.24
N THR A 319 60.69 -88.62 23.72
CA THR A 319 60.72 -87.24 24.24
C THR A 319 59.86 -86.34 23.35
N PRO A 320 58.87 -85.60 23.87
CA PRO A 320 58.07 -84.66 23.08
C PRO A 320 58.93 -83.61 22.35
N CYS A 321 58.69 -83.40 21.05
CA CYS A 321 59.34 -82.32 20.31
C CYS A 321 58.97 -80.96 20.92
N THR A 322 59.95 -80.06 21.06
CA THR A 322 59.79 -78.73 21.69
C THR A 322 59.36 -77.63 20.71
N ASP A 323 59.32 -77.95 19.43
CA ASP A 323 59.15 -77.05 18.28
C ASP A 323 57.93 -77.39 17.40
N THR A 324 57.03 -78.25 17.90
CA THR A 324 55.77 -78.62 17.23
C THR A 324 54.90 -77.38 16.98
N SER A 325 54.42 -77.24 15.75
CA SER A 325 53.71 -76.05 15.31
C SER A 325 52.28 -75.97 15.85
N TYR A 326 51.77 -74.74 16.01
CA TYR A 326 50.35 -74.47 16.21
C TYR A 326 49.99 -73.10 15.65
N ARG A 327 48.68 -72.83 15.44
CA ARG A 327 48.21 -71.56 14.89
C ARG A 327 47.33 -70.78 15.88
N VAL A 328 47.46 -69.45 15.85
CA VAL A 328 46.55 -68.52 16.54
C VAL A 328 45.83 -67.68 15.50
N GLU A 329 44.50 -67.75 15.52
CA GLU A 329 43.61 -67.04 14.60
C GLU A 329 42.82 -65.97 15.36
N HIS A 330 42.66 -64.80 14.75
CA HIS A 330 42.03 -63.65 15.37
C HIS A 330 40.78 -63.23 14.60
N TYR A 331 39.63 -63.20 15.26
CA TYR A 331 38.31 -63.06 14.65
C TYR A 331 37.60 -61.79 15.15
N LYS A 332 37.33 -60.82 14.28
CA LYS A 332 36.63 -59.56 14.62
C LYS A 332 35.14 -59.66 14.33
N GLU A 333 34.32 -59.28 15.29
CA GLU A 333 32.86 -59.18 15.12
C GLU A 333 32.49 -58.16 14.05
N ASN A 334 31.58 -58.52 13.15
CA ASN A 334 31.16 -57.64 12.06
C ASN A 334 30.26 -56.50 12.57
N PRO A 335 30.27 -55.29 11.95
CA PRO A 335 29.41 -54.19 12.40
C PRO A 335 27.91 -54.36 12.12
N ASN A 336 27.52 -55.16 11.11
CA ASN A 336 26.14 -55.20 10.60
C ASN A 336 25.40 -56.54 10.86
N ASP A 337 26.08 -57.50 11.47
CA ASP A 337 25.62 -58.87 11.73
C ASP A 337 26.35 -59.42 12.97
N ASP A 338 26.06 -60.66 13.38
CA ASP A 338 26.65 -61.31 14.57
C ASP A 338 27.75 -62.33 14.23
N ASP A 339 28.18 -62.41 12.96
CA ASP A 339 29.31 -63.23 12.54
C ASP A 339 30.65 -62.51 12.81
N PHE A 340 31.75 -63.26 12.68
CA PHE A 340 33.11 -62.76 12.92
C PHE A 340 34.02 -63.08 11.73
N THR A 341 34.73 -62.05 11.24
CA THR A 341 35.68 -62.17 10.13
C THR A 341 37.10 -62.44 10.64
N LEU A 342 37.80 -63.40 10.01
CA LEU A 342 39.21 -63.71 10.28
C LEU A 342 40.11 -62.57 9.81
N VAL A 343 40.98 -62.09 10.70
CA VAL A 343 42.01 -61.09 10.36
C VAL A 343 43.26 -61.81 9.86
N GLU A 344 43.22 -62.24 8.60
CA GLU A 344 44.25 -63.07 7.96
C GLU A 344 45.69 -62.56 8.13
N SER A 345 45.89 -61.23 8.06
CA SER A 345 47.19 -60.58 8.25
C SER A 345 47.74 -60.66 9.67
N ASP A 346 46.89 -60.99 10.65
CA ASP A 346 47.25 -61.11 12.06
C ASP A 346 47.42 -62.58 12.50
N THR A 347 47.02 -63.56 11.69
CA THR A 347 47.15 -65.00 11.99
C THR A 347 48.60 -65.39 12.27
N GLN A 348 48.86 -65.99 13.43
CA GLN A 348 50.21 -66.34 13.89
C GLN A 348 50.45 -67.84 13.76
N ASN A 349 51.56 -68.25 13.13
CA ASN A 349 52.09 -69.60 13.27
C ASN A 349 53.17 -69.57 14.35
N LEU A 350 53.01 -70.37 15.39
CA LEU A 350 53.88 -70.45 16.56
C LEU A 350 54.34 -71.89 16.74
N THR A 351 55.27 -72.12 17.67
CA THR A 351 55.77 -73.46 18.03
C THR A 351 55.79 -73.65 19.54
N GLY A 352 55.74 -74.90 19.99
CA GLY A 352 55.85 -75.27 21.40
C GLY A 352 55.94 -76.78 21.57
N THR A 353 55.96 -77.24 22.82
CA THR A 353 56.15 -78.67 23.12
C THR A 353 54.88 -79.49 22.83
N THR A 354 55.01 -80.61 22.11
CA THR A 354 53.94 -81.63 21.99
C THR A 354 53.42 -82.02 23.37
N ASP A 355 52.09 -82.21 23.50
CA ASP A 355 51.37 -82.42 24.77
C ASP A 355 51.42 -81.23 25.76
N GLY A 356 52.24 -80.22 25.51
CA GLY A 356 52.26 -78.95 26.22
C GLY A 356 51.05 -78.07 25.90
N GLN A 357 50.84 -77.01 26.69
CA GLN A 357 49.80 -76.02 26.40
C GLN A 357 50.33 -74.92 25.46
N THR A 358 49.47 -74.42 24.59
CA THR A 358 49.72 -73.22 23.79
C THR A 358 49.94 -71.99 24.67
N VAL A 359 50.68 -71.01 24.14
CA VAL A 359 50.87 -69.68 24.73
C VAL A 359 50.35 -68.60 23.78
N ALA A 360 49.08 -68.72 23.40
CA ALA A 360 48.41 -67.75 22.53
C ALA A 360 48.05 -66.47 23.31
N GLU A 361 48.29 -65.30 22.73
CA GLU A 361 47.99 -64.00 23.34
C GLU A 361 46.93 -63.23 22.54
N ALA A 362 46.09 -62.45 23.24
CA ALA A 362 45.15 -61.55 22.60
C ALA A 362 45.84 -60.24 22.16
N LYS A 363 45.53 -59.80 20.94
CA LYS A 363 45.94 -58.51 20.39
C LYS A 363 45.02 -57.38 20.89
N SER A 364 45.45 -56.14 20.73
CA SER A 364 44.61 -54.96 20.95
C SER A 364 44.11 -54.40 19.61
N TYR A 365 42.82 -54.08 19.53
CA TYR A 365 42.21 -53.43 18.37
C TYR A 365 41.27 -52.31 18.84
N GLU A 366 41.37 -51.14 18.21
CA GLU A 366 40.52 -49.99 18.52
C GLU A 366 39.03 -50.33 18.31
N HIS A 367 38.18 -49.98 19.29
CA HIS A 367 36.77 -50.35 19.38
C HIS A 367 36.46 -51.86 19.51
N TYR A 368 37.43 -52.74 19.77
CA TYR A 368 37.13 -54.15 20.08
C TYR A 368 37.65 -54.58 21.46
N THR A 369 36.92 -55.51 22.08
CA THR A 369 37.31 -56.19 23.33
C THR A 369 37.49 -57.68 23.06
N ALA A 370 38.67 -58.22 23.37
CA ALA A 370 38.92 -59.66 23.31
C ALA A 370 37.92 -60.42 24.21
N GLN A 371 37.45 -61.56 23.76
CA GLN A 371 36.66 -62.49 24.57
C GLN A 371 37.59 -63.51 25.22
N ASP A 372 37.13 -64.11 26.33
CA ASP A 372 37.86 -65.20 26.98
C ASP A 372 38.08 -66.37 26.01
N PHE A 373 39.27 -66.96 26.06
CA PHE A 373 39.65 -68.11 25.24
C PHE A 373 40.56 -69.04 26.04
N ASP A 374 40.39 -70.35 25.83
CA ASP A 374 41.24 -71.36 26.46
C ASP A 374 42.53 -71.58 25.67
N GLN A 375 43.64 -71.81 26.38
CA GLN A 375 44.79 -72.47 25.79
C GLN A 375 44.45 -73.94 25.49
N LYS A 376 45.20 -74.54 24.57
CA LYS A 376 44.96 -75.92 24.12
C LYS A 376 46.23 -76.74 24.23
N THR A 377 46.05 -78.06 24.35
CA THR A 377 47.15 -79.00 24.14
C THR A 377 47.66 -78.90 22.69
N ILE A 378 48.97 -78.88 22.51
CA ILE A 378 49.62 -78.91 21.20
C ILE A 378 49.57 -80.35 20.68
N ALA A 379 48.75 -80.57 19.66
CA ALA A 379 48.63 -81.86 18.99
C ALA A 379 49.92 -82.18 18.22
N ALA A 380 50.33 -83.44 18.27
CA ALA A 380 51.62 -83.89 17.78
C ALA A 380 51.82 -83.71 16.26
N ASP A 381 50.72 -83.67 15.50
CA ASP A 381 50.67 -83.43 14.05
C ASP A 381 50.75 -81.93 13.67
N GLY A 382 50.81 -81.04 14.65
CA GLY A 382 50.82 -79.58 14.46
C GLY A 382 49.47 -78.97 14.10
N SER A 383 48.37 -79.71 14.21
CA SER A 383 47.02 -79.26 13.81
C SER A 383 46.34 -78.30 14.80
N THR A 384 46.90 -78.06 15.98
CA THR A 384 46.27 -77.23 17.01
C THR A 384 46.05 -75.79 16.55
N VAL A 385 44.80 -75.34 16.63
CA VAL A 385 44.39 -73.95 16.35
C VAL A 385 43.70 -73.34 17.58
N VAL A 386 44.25 -72.26 18.11
CA VAL A 386 43.57 -71.36 19.07
C VAL A 386 42.85 -70.27 18.29
N LYS A 387 41.59 -70.00 18.63
CA LYS A 387 40.78 -68.95 17.99
C LYS A 387 40.41 -67.91 19.06
N ILE A 388 40.82 -66.66 18.85
CA ILE A 388 40.53 -65.54 19.76
C ILE A 388 39.51 -64.64 19.07
N TYR A 389 38.36 -64.47 19.70
CA TYR A 389 37.25 -63.67 19.19
C TYR A 389 37.27 -62.28 19.85
N TYR A 390 36.94 -61.25 19.09
CA TYR A 390 36.97 -59.85 19.50
C TYR A 390 35.62 -59.22 19.23
N LYS A 391 34.89 -58.85 20.29
CA LYS A 391 33.60 -58.17 20.17
C LYS A 391 33.75 -56.68 19.96
N LEU A 392 32.85 -56.12 19.17
CA LEU A 392 32.85 -54.74 18.71
C LEU A 392 32.03 -53.86 19.68
N GLU A 393 32.58 -52.69 20.03
CA GLU A 393 31.98 -51.75 20.95
C GLU A 393 30.57 -51.33 20.50
N THR A 394 29.61 -51.32 21.42
CA THR A 394 28.25 -50.82 21.15
C THR A 394 28.15 -49.35 21.53
N VAL A 395 28.09 -48.48 20.52
CA VAL A 395 27.92 -47.03 20.69
C VAL A 395 26.45 -46.62 20.62
N THR A 396 26.16 -45.41 21.11
CA THR A 396 24.83 -44.79 21.00
C THR A 396 24.93 -43.39 20.40
N MET A 397 24.17 -43.16 19.33
CA MET A 397 23.93 -41.85 18.73
C MET A 397 22.63 -41.25 19.28
N THR A 398 22.69 -40.01 19.74
CA THR A 398 21.54 -39.26 20.26
C THR A 398 21.17 -38.13 19.30
N PHE A 399 19.93 -38.13 18.84
CA PHE A 399 19.38 -37.14 17.91
C PHE A 399 18.46 -36.19 18.66
N SER A 400 18.97 -35.00 18.99
CA SER A 400 18.19 -33.90 19.56
C SER A 400 17.43 -33.20 18.43
N LEU A 401 16.10 -33.07 18.56
CA LEU A 401 15.27 -32.57 17.45
C LEU A 401 14.98 -31.07 17.53
N ASP A 402 15.55 -30.34 18.49
CA ASP A 402 15.39 -28.88 18.70
C ASP A 402 13.94 -28.40 18.51
N GLY A 403 13.02 -28.92 19.33
CA GLY A 403 11.58 -28.58 19.28
C GLY A 403 10.80 -29.12 18.08
N GLY A 404 11.46 -29.76 17.11
CA GLY A 404 10.81 -30.60 16.10
C GLY A 404 10.55 -32.04 16.57
N LYS A 405 10.01 -32.86 15.67
CA LYS A 405 9.60 -34.25 15.96
C LYS A 405 9.82 -35.23 14.81
N ILE A 406 10.12 -36.49 15.15
CA ILE A 406 10.11 -37.65 14.24
C ILE A 406 9.02 -38.60 14.71
N GLY A 407 7.91 -38.66 13.96
CA GLY A 407 6.64 -39.16 14.51
C GLY A 407 6.23 -38.30 15.70
N ASP A 408 5.92 -38.94 16.83
CA ASP A 408 5.56 -38.26 18.09
C ASP A 408 6.74 -38.05 19.05
N LYS A 409 7.98 -38.38 18.64
CA LYS A 409 9.18 -38.26 19.48
C LYS A 409 9.85 -36.91 19.31
N THR A 410 10.27 -36.30 20.42
CA THR A 410 11.05 -35.04 20.50
C THR A 410 12.57 -35.27 20.63
N SER A 411 13.00 -36.51 20.86
CA SER A 411 14.38 -36.98 20.78
C SER A 411 14.39 -38.44 20.32
N VAL A 412 15.42 -38.85 19.59
CA VAL A 412 15.59 -40.24 19.14
C VAL A 412 16.98 -40.72 19.51
N THR A 413 17.10 -41.92 20.04
CA THR A 413 18.39 -42.61 20.21
C THR A 413 18.48 -43.80 19.26
N LYS A 414 19.70 -44.10 18.82
CA LYS A 414 20.06 -45.30 18.06
C LYS A 414 21.29 -45.92 18.73
N SER A 415 21.24 -47.20 19.04
CA SER A 415 22.36 -47.96 19.61
C SER A 415 22.70 -49.13 18.71
N GLY A 416 23.98 -49.47 18.59
CA GLY A 416 24.49 -50.52 17.71
C GLY A 416 26.02 -50.59 17.72
N LYS A 417 26.58 -51.58 17.03
CA LYS A 417 28.03 -51.80 16.94
C LYS A 417 28.72 -50.59 16.28
N TYR A 418 29.94 -50.25 16.69
CA TYR A 418 30.72 -49.18 16.10
C TYR A 418 30.96 -49.44 14.60
N GLY A 419 30.78 -48.43 13.76
CA GLY A 419 30.87 -48.59 12.30
C GLY A 419 29.66 -49.30 11.65
N ALA A 420 28.61 -49.63 12.40
CA ALA A 420 27.38 -50.19 11.83
C ALA A 420 26.64 -49.18 10.93
N SER A 421 25.90 -49.68 9.94
CA SER A 421 24.96 -48.87 9.16
C SER A 421 23.74 -48.46 10.00
N TYR A 422 23.16 -47.29 9.70
CA TYR A 422 21.99 -46.79 10.42
C TYR A 422 21.11 -45.90 9.53
N THR A 423 19.88 -45.65 9.99
CA THR A 423 18.92 -44.76 9.34
C THR A 423 18.23 -43.86 10.36
N ILE A 424 18.03 -42.60 10.00
CA ILE A 424 17.26 -41.60 10.76
C ILE A 424 16.43 -40.79 9.77
N GLY A 425 15.18 -40.48 10.12
CA GLY A 425 14.29 -39.66 9.29
C GLY A 425 14.52 -38.17 9.54
N SER A 426 14.22 -37.33 8.55
CA SER A 426 14.20 -35.87 8.73
C SER A 426 13.11 -35.49 9.75
N PRO A 427 13.42 -34.69 10.79
CA PRO A 427 12.42 -34.20 11.73
C PRO A 427 11.54 -33.12 11.10
N THR A 428 10.33 -33.00 11.63
CA THR A 428 9.34 -31.98 11.25
C THR A 428 9.15 -30.97 12.37
N LYS A 429 9.15 -29.68 12.05
CA LYS A 429 8.94 -28.58 13.01
C LYS A 429 7.99 -27.58 12.33
N THR A 430 6.78 -27.42 12.86
CA THR A 430 5.72 -26.60 12.24
C THR A 430 6.25 -25.18 11.99
N GLY A 431 6.09 -24.65 10.76
CA GLY A 431 6.61 -23.33 10.36
C GLY A 431 8.12 -23.25 10.10
N TRP A 432 8.86 -24.36 10.16
CA TRP A 432 10.29 -24.41 9.92
C TRP A 432 10.66 -25.51 8.91
N SER A 433 11.69 -25.24 8.10
CA SER A 433 12.29 -26.21 7.18
C SER A 433 13.51 -26.84 7.85
N PHE A 434 13.63 -28.16 7.77
CA PHE A 434 14.79 -28.89 8.28
C PHE A 434 16.02 -28.66 7.40
N SER A 435 17.09 -28.17 8.00
CA SER A 435 18.30 -27.70 7.29
C SER A 435 19.48 -28.67 7.41
N GLY A 436 19.41 -29.67 8.29
CA GLY A 436 20.44 -30.69 8.47
C GLY A 436 20.69 -31.02 9.94
N TRP A 437 21.79 -31.72 10.20
CA TRP A 437 22.26 -32.04 11.56
C TRP A 437 23.56 -31.28 11.85
N ASN A 438 23.73 -30.88 13.11
CA ASN A 438 24.97 -30.32 13.64
C ASN A 438 25.47 -31.17 14.84
N PRO A 439 26.68 -31.77 14.78
CA PRO A 439 27.54 -31.88 13.60
C PRO A 439 26.87 -32.65 12.45
N SER A 440 27.46 -32.62 11.26
CA SER A 440 27.01 -33.41 10.12
C SER A 440 27.02 -34.91 10.44
N LEU A 441 26.05 -35.65 9.92
CA LEU A 441 25.94 -37.09 10.16
C LEU A 441 27.13 -37.86 9.55
N PRO A 442 27.76 -38.80 10.28
CA PRO A 442 28.69 -39.77 9.71
C PRO A 442 27.95 -40.82 8.87
N GLU A 443 28.65 -41.51 7.97
CA GLU A 443 28.06 -42.61 7.18
C GLU A 443 27.72 -43.84 8.02
N THR A 444 28.40 -44.02 9.17
CA THR A 444 28.26 -45.17 10.07
C THR A 444 28.19 -44.75 11.54
N MET A 445 27.82 -45.68 12.42
CA MET A 445 27.60 -45.44 13.85
C MET A 445 28.93 -45.15 14.59
N THR A 446 29.23 -43.88 14.84
CA THR A 446 30.40 -43.44 15.65
C THR A 446 30.04 -43.05 17.09
N GLY A 447 28.76 -43.03 17.45
CA GLY A 447 28.26 -42.46 18.70
C GLY A 447 28.24 -40.93 18.71
N GLY A 448 27.81 -40.34 19.84
CA GLY A 448 27.77 -38.88 20.05
C GLY A 448 26.35 -38.28 19.99
N THR A 449 26.27 -36.95 19.97
CA THR A 449 24.99 -36.20 19.93
C THR A 449 24.92 -35.29 18.72
N PHE A 450 23.81 -35.36 18.00
CA PHE A 450 23.54 -34.65 16.75
C PHE A 450 22.26 -33.84 16.95
N THR A 451 22.32 -32.53 16.69
CA THR A 451 21.18 -31.61 16.88
C THR A 451 20.62 -31.20 15.53
N ALA A 452 19.30 -31.34 15.35
CA ALA A 452 18.60 -30.89 14.16
C ALA A 452 18.69 -29.37 14.03
N THR A 453 19.04 -28.87 12.85
CA THR A 453 19.04 -27.44 12.53
C THR A 453 17.87 -27.10 11.62
N TYR A 454 17.39 -25.87 11.72
CA TYR A 454 16.20 -25.41 11.02
C TYR A 454 16.35 -23.99 10.48
N SER A 455 15.66 -23.72 9.37
CA SER A 455 15.49 -22.38 8.81
C SER A 455 14.00 -22.01 8.85
N ALA A 456 13.68 -20.78 9.24
CA ALA A 456 12.30 -20.30 9.29
C ALA A 456 11.68 -20.32 7.90
N ASN A 457 10.45 -20.83 7.76
CA ASN A 457 9.74 -20.80 6.48
C ASN A 457 9.41 -19.36 6.12
N THR A 458 9.76 -18.92 4.90
CA THR A 458 9.51 -17.57 4.38
C THR A 458 8.10 -17.37 3.79
N ASN A 459 7.28 -18.42 3.82
CA ASN A 459 5.94 -18.49 3.23
C ASN A 459 4.85 -18.90 4.24
N THR A 460 5.09 -18.73 5.54
CA THR A 460 4.12 -19.04 6.60
C THR A 460 2.94 -18.07 6.51
N PRO A 461 1.69 -18.56 6.47
CA PRO A 461 0.53 -17.70 6.23
C PRO A 461 0.14 -16.89 7.46
N TYR A 462 -0.50 -15.75 7.23
CA TYR A 462 -1.18 -14.95 8.25
C TYR A 462 -2.36 -14.19 7.62
N LYS A 463 -3.23 -13.62 8.46
CA LYS A 463 -4.39 -12.83 8.00
C LYS A 463 -4.32 -11.38 8.45
N VAL A 464 -4.87 -10.51 7.61
CA VAL A 464 -5.22 -9.12 7.95
C VAL A 464 -6.73 -8.96 7.82
N GLU A 465 -7.37 -8.65 8.93
CA GLU A 465 -8.82 -8.44 9.03
C GLU A 465 -9.12 -6.96 9.24
N HIS A 466 -10.05 -6.42 8.44
CA HIS A 466 -10.42 -5.00 8.45
C HIS A 466 -11.80 -4.84 9.09
N TYR A 467 -11.88 -4.08 10.19
CA TYR A 467 -13.09 -3.93 11.01
C TYR A 467 -13.60 -2.49 10.98
N LYS A 468 -14.80 -2.25 10.44
CA LYS A 468 -15.42 -0.90 10.38
C LYS A 468 -16.34 -0.67 11.57
N GLU A 469 -16.20 0.47 12.24
CA GLU A 469 -17.11 0.90 13.30
C GLU A 469 -18.54 1.04 12.76
N ASN A 470 -19.50 0.58 13.54
CA ASN A 470 -20.91 0.63 13.17
C ASN A 470 -21.47 2.06 13.29
N VAL A 471 -22.52 2.33 12.52
CA VAL A 471 -23.28 3.59 12.58
C VAL A 471 -24.15 3.67 13.84
N THR A 472 -24.68 2.54 14.29
CA THR A 472 -25.75 2.44 15.31
C THR A 472 -25.27 2.12 16.72
N ASP A 473 -24.04 1.64 16.88
CA ASP A 473 -23.42 1.32 18.17
C ASP A 473 -21.89 1.54 18.08
N ASP A 474 -21.17 1.24 19.17
CA ASP A 474 -19.70 1.34 19.24
C ASP A 474 -18.98 0.01 18.94
N ASN A 475 -19.70 -0.98 18.39
CA ASN A 475 -19.09 -2.22 17.90
C ASN A 475 -18.50 -2.02 16.50
N PHE A 476 -17.70 -2.99 16.05
CA PHE A 476 -17.08 -2.98 14.73
C PHE A 476 -17.41 -4.26 13.97
N THR A 477 -17.83 -4.14 12.71
CA THR A 477 -18.16 -5.26 11.82
C THR A 477 -16.98 -5.60 10.90
N LEU A 478 -16.69 -6.89 10.74
CA LEU A 478 -15.66 -7.39 9.82
C LEU A 478 -16.07 -7.15 8.37
N VAL A 479 -15.18 -6.56 7.58
CA VAL A 479 -15.35 -6.42 6.12
C VAL A 479 -14.78 -7.67 5.45
N GLU A 480 -15.57 -8.75 5.42
CA GLU A 480 -15.09 -10.08 4.98
C GLU A 480 -14.41 -10.05 3.60
N SER A 481 -14.99 -9.33 2.64
CA SER A 481 -14.47 -9.16 1.28
C SER A 481 -13.09 -8.48 1.20
N ASP A 482 -12.68 -7.79 2.26
CA ASP A 482 -11.39 -7.12 2.37
C ASP A 482 -10.34 -7.94 3.15
N THR A 483 -10.70 -9.09 3.73
CA THR A 483 -9.78 -9.93 4.51
C THR A 483 -8.65 -10.45 3.64
N GLN A 484 -7.41 -10.08 3.97
CA GLN A 484 -6.22 -10.52 3.24
C GLN A 484 -5.67 -11.80 3.84
N ASN A 485 -5.34 -12.78 2.99
CA ASN A 485 -4.50 -13.92 3.35
C ASN A 485 -3.11 -13.63 2.76
N LEU A 486 -2.12 -13.41 3.62
CA LEU A 486 -0.76 -13.05 3.26
C LEU A 486 0.21 -14.14 3.75
N THR A 487 1.48 -14.04 3.36
CA THR A 487 2.55 -14.91 3.83
C THR A 487 3.77 -14.09 4.26
N GLY A 488 4.58 -14.66 5.14
CA GLY A 488 5.84 -14.07 5.59
C GLY A 488 6.72 -15.09 6.31
N THR A 489 7.80 -14.60 6.92
CA THR A 489 8.76 -15.46 7.62
C THR A 489 8.27 -15.81 9.02
N THR A 490 8.25 -17.10 9.38
CA THR A 490 8.01 -17.57 10.77
C THR A 490 8.89 -16.82 11.77
N ASP A 491 8.30 -16.42 12.90
CA ASP A 491 8.90 -15.60 13.96
C ASP A 491 9.40 -14.20 13.51
N GLY A 492 9.24 -13.85 12.23
CA GLY A 492 9.31 -12.48 11.73
C GLY A 492 8.05 -11.68 12.04
N GLN A 493 8.08 -10.37 11.78
CA GLN A 493 6.91 -9.50 11.93
C GLN A 493 6.02 -9.54 10.68
N THR A 494 4.71 -9.37 10.88
CA THR A 494 3.75 -9.11 9.80
C THR A 494 4.04 -7.78 9.09
N LEU A 495 3.55 -7.67 7.85
CA LEU A 495 3.58 -6.46 7.04
C LEU A 495 2.14 -6.08 6.66
N ALA A 496 1.28 -5.96 7.66
CA ALA A 496 -0.12 -5.60 7.47
C ALA A 496 -0.24 -4.10 7.18
N GLU A 497 -0.97 -3.72 6.13
CA GLU A 497 -1.19 -2.33 5.74
C GLU A 497 -2.65 -1.89 5.95
N ALA A 498 -2.84 -0.64 6.37
CA ALA A 498 -4.18 -0.07 6.50
C ALA A 498 -4.76 0.30 5.13
N LYS A 499 -5.97 -0.19 4.83
CA LYS A 499 -6.74 0.21 3.65
C LYS A 499 -7.35 1.59 3.87
N SER A 500 -7.51 2.36 2.79
CA SER A 500 -8.29 3.61 2.84
C SER A 500 -9.78 3.32 2.64
N TYR A 501 -10.61 3.81 3.54
CA TYR A 501 -12.07 3.76 3.42
C TYR A 501 -12.64 5.18 3.60
N LYS A 502 -13.46 5.63 2.65
CA LYS A 502 -14.08 6.96 2.70
C LYS A 502 -14.94 7.09 3.96
N HIS A 503 -14.80 8.20 4.70
CA HIS A 503 -15.45 8.46 5.99
C HIS A 503 -15.02 7.55 7.14
N TYR A 504 -13.87 6.87 7.05
CA TYR A 504 -13.26 6.17 8.19
C TYR A 504 -11.79 6.56 8.34
N THR A 505 -11.28 6.48 9.57
CA THR A 505 -9.86 6.63 9.89
C THR A 505 -9.36 5.34 10.54
N ALA A 506 -8.24 4.80 10.08
CA ALA A 506 -7.60 3.66 10.73
C ALA A 506 -7.20 4.04 12.17
N GLN A 507 -7.47 3.15 13.11
CA GLN A 507 -6.84 3.15 14.44
C GLN A 507 -5.40 2.66 14.31
N ASP A 508 -4.54 3.06 15.25
CA ASP A 508 -3.21 2.48 15.39
C ASP A 508 -3.32 0.96 15.65
N PHE A 509 -2.39 0.19 15.08
CA PHE A 509 -2.33 -1.26 15.24
C PHE A 509 -0.87 -1.72 15.21
N ASP A 510 -0.56 -2.69 16.07
CA ASP A 510 0.76 -3.31 16.10
C ASP A 510 0.88 -4.38 15.00
N GLN A 511 2.07 -4.47 14.40
CA GLN A 511 2.49 -5.69 13.71
C GLN A 511 2.68 -6.82 14.74
N LYS A 512 2.55 -8.07 14.28
CA LYS A 512 2.64 -9.25 15.15
C LYS A 512 3.72 -10.19 14.66
N THR A 513 4.30 -10.93 15.58
CA THR A 513 5.12 -12.10 15.27
C THR A 513 4.28 -13.15 14.52
N ILE A 514 4.78 -13.66 13.40
CA ILE A 514 4.13 -14.68 12.57
C ILE A 514 4.30 -16.04 13.26
N ALA A 515 3.23 -16.50 13.91
CA ALA A 515 3.16 -17.79 14.58
C ALA A 515 3.32 -18.93 13.58
N ALA A 516 4.14 -19.90 13.96
CA ALA A 516 4.62 -20.97 13.09
C ALA A 516 3.54 -21.90 12.53
N ASP A 517 2.35 -21.94 13.15
CA ASP A 517 1.17 -22.70 12.71
C ASP A 517 0.31 -21.97 11.67
N GLY A 518 0.63 -20.70 11.36
CA GLY A 518 -0.12 -19.86 10.43
C GLY A 518 -1.39 -19.23 11.01
N SER A 519 -1.57 -19.28 12.34
CA SER A 519 -2.77 -18.75 13.03
C SER A 519 -2.77 -17.23 13.23
N THR A 520 -1.69 -16.51 12.88
CA THR A 520 -1.55 -15.08 13.14
C THR A 520 -2.62 -14.24 12.42
N VAL A 521 -3.34 -13.43 13.20
CA VAL A 521 -4.31 -12.46 12.69
C VAL A 521 -3.98 -11.05 13.20
N VAL A 522 -3.68 -10.13 12.28
CA VAL A 522 -3.68 -8.69 12.54
C VAL A 522 -5.10 -8.19 12.31
N LYS A 523 -5.62 -7.40 13.26
CA LYS A 523 -6.95 -6.78 13.17
C LYS A 523 -6.76 -5.27 13.12
N ILE A 524 -7.17 -4.65 12.01
CA ILE A 524 -7.10 -3.20 11.84
C ILE A 524 -8.52 -2.65 12.00
N TYR A 525 -8.70 -1.78 12.99
CA TYR A 525 -9.99 -1.17 13.31
C TYR A 525 -10.09 0.20 12.65
N TYR A 526 -11.25 0.53 12.12
CA TYR A 526 -11.51 1.74 11.34
C TYR A 526 -12.63 2.52 12.02
N LYS A 527 -12.27 3.64 12.65
CA LYS A 527 -13.20 4.51 13.35
C LYS A 527 -13.97 5.36 12.34
N LEU A 528 -15.28 5.47 12.49
CA LEU A 528 -16.19 6.18 11.60
C LEU A 528 -16.11 7.68 11.87
N GLU A 529 -16.03 8.48 10.80
CA GLU A 529 -15.92 9.93 10.86
C GLU A 529 -17.08 10.53 11.66
N THR A 530 -16.76 11.33 12.68
CA THR A 530 -17.77 12.09 13.42
C THR A 530 -17.98 13.44 12.73
N VAL A 531 -19.13 13.61 12.10
CA VAL A 531 -19.51 14.83 11.39
C VAL A 531 -20.41 15.72 12.24
N THR A 532 -20.43 17.02 11.91
CA THR A 532 -21.38 17.97 12.48
C THR A 532 -22.22 18.60 11.38
N MET A 533 -23.53 18.59 11.57
CA MET A 533 -24.50 19.34 10.79
C MET A 533 -24.83 20.64 11.54
N THR A 534 -24.69 21.77 10.85
CA THR A 534 -24.98 23.10 11.40
C THR A 534 -26.22 23.67 10.70
N PHE A 535 -27.29 23.82 11.46
CA PHE A 535 -28.57 24.36 11.03
C PHE A 535 -28.60 25.87 11.28
N SER A 536 -28.32 26.65 10.23
CA SER A 536 -28.48 28.10 10.23
C SER A 536 -29.95 28.45 10.06
N LEU A 537 -30.54 29.18 11.00
CA LEU A 537 -31.99 29.42 11.00
C LEU A 537 -32.42 30.67 10.24
N ASP A 538 -31.49 31.40 9.61
CA ASP A 538 -31.72 32.61 8.79
C ASP A 538 -32.74 33.58 9.42
N GLY A 539 -32.44 34.08 10.61
CA GLY A 539 -33.31 35.01 11.36
C GLY A 539 -34.59 34.41 11.96
N GLY A 540 -34.88 33.13 11.71
CA GLY A 540 -35.87 32.35 12.47
C GLY A 540 -35.27 31.69 13.72
N LYS A 541 -36.10 30.93 14.43
CA LYS A 541 -35.75 30.29 15.71
C LYS A 541 -36.36 28.90 15.92
N ILE A 542 -35.65 28.04 16.65
CA ILE A 542 -36.13 26.76 17.21
C ILE A 542 -36.05 26.89 18.74
N GLY A 543 -37.21 26.98 19.40
CA GLY A 543 -37.28 27.55 20.76
C GLY A 543 -36.69 28.96 20.77
N ASP A 544 -35.74 29.21 21.68
CA ASP A 544 -35.00 30.48 21.78
C ASP A 544 -33.67 30.48 21.00
N LYS A 545 -33.34 29.41 20.28
CA LYS A 545 -32.07 29.27 19.56
C LYS A 545 -32.17 29.86 18.15
N THR A 546 -31.14 30.62 17.74
CA THR A 546 -30.95 31.19 16.39
C THR A 546 -30.04 30.33 15.49
N SER A 547 -29.42 29.30 16.05
CA SER A 547 -28.62 28.28 15.36
C SER A 547 -28.69 26.97 16.15
N VAL A 548 -28.66 25.84 15.46
CA VAL A 548 -28.64 24.50 16.08
C VAL A 548 -27.53 23.68 15.45
N THR A 549 -26.73 22.98 16.25
CA THR A 549 -25.78 21.98 15.79
C THR A 549 -26.22 20.58 16.21
N LYS A 550 -25.92 19.59 15.36
CA LYS A 550 -26.07 18.15 15.65
C LYS A 550 -24.77 17.47 15.23
N SER A 551 -24.17 16.69 16.12
CA SER A 551 -22.93 15.95 15.85
C SER A 551 -23.17 14.46 16.06
N GLY A 552 -22.56 13.62 15.24
CA GLY A 552 -22.74 12.17 15.27
C GLY A 552 -21.87 11.45 14.23
N LYS A 553 -21.93 10.12 14.22
CA LYS A 553 -21.20 9.30 13.22
C LYS A 553 -21.75 9.58 11.81
N TYR A 554 -20.89 9.60 10.79
CA TYR A 554 -21.30 9.76 9.40
C TYR A 554 -22.29 8.64 9.02
N GLY A 555 -23.42 9.01 8.44
CA GLY A 555 -24.52 8.09 8.13
C GLY A 555 -25.47 7.78 9.29
N ALA A 556 -25.31 8.37 10.48
CA ALA A 556 -26.26 8.22 11.58
C ALA A 556 -27.60 8.95 11.30
N SER A 557 -28.69 8.42 11.85
CA SER A 557 -30.00 9.09 11.80
C SER A 557 -30.03 10.30 12.74
N TYR A 558 -30.90 11.27 12.43
CA TYR A 558 -31.01 12.51 13.20
C TYR A 558 -32.42 13.10 13.09
N THR A 559 -32.74 14.02 14.00
CA THR A 559 -33.99 14.79 13.99
C THR A 559 -33.71 16.26 14.22
N ILE A 560 -34.45 17.12 13.53
CA ILE A 560 -34.44 18.58 13.66
C ILE A 560 -35.87 19.10 13.52
N GLU A 561 -36.23 20.10 14.30
CA GLU A 561 -37.55 20.75 14.27
C GLU A 561 -37.60 21.83 13.18
N SER A 562 -38.79 22.11 12.64
CA SER A 562 -38.98 23.23 11.71
C SER A 562 -38.84 24.58 12.44
N PRO A 563 -37.95 25.49 12.00
CA PRO A 563 -37.81 26.80 12.61
C PRO A 563 -39.01 27.71 12.32
N THR A 564 -39.22 28.68 13.21
CA THR A 564 -40.28 29.70 13.12
C THR A 564 -39.69 31.08 12.88
N LYS A 565 -40.27 31.86 11.96
CA LYS A 565 -39.86 33.23 11.61
C LYS A 565 -41.12 34.06 11.41
N THR A 566 -41.35 35.06 12.27
CA THR A 566 -42.60 35.86 12.24
C THR A 566 -42.80 36.49 10.86
N GLY A 567 -44.00 36.38 10.28
CA GLY A 567 -44.30 36.87 8.93
C GLY A 567 -43.78 36.01 7.76
N TRP A 568 -43.16 34.86 8.04
CA TRP A 568 -42.58 33.99 7.02
C TRP A 568 -42.96 32.52 7.22
N SER A 569 -43.16 31.79 6.12
CA SER A 569 -43.47 30.36 6.12
C SER A 569 -42.21 29.55 5.84
N PHE A 570 -41.87 28.65 6.76
CA PHE A 570 -40.74 27.74 6.60
C PHE A 570 -40.94 26.85 5.38
N SER A 571 -40.01 26.91 4.43
CA SER A 571 -40.12 26.31 3.10
C SER A 571 -39.17 25.14 2.88
N GLY A 572 -38.35 24.80 3.88
CA GLY A 572 -37.40 23.70 3.85
C GLY A 572 -35.99 24.15 4.23
N TRP A 573 -35.01 23.30 3.89
CA TRP A 573 -33.59 23.59 4.08
C TRP A 573 -32.89 23.66 2.73
N ASN A 574 -31.88 24.52 2.62
CA ASN A 574 -30.98 24.59 1.49
C ASN A 574 -29.52 24.36 1.95
N PRO A 575 -28.81 23.33 1.44
CA PRO A 575 -29.33 22.25 0.59
C PRO A 575 -30.43 21.44 1.28
N SER A 576 -31.19 20.65 0.51
CA SER A 576 -32.21 19.76 1.06
C SER A 576 -31.61 18.78 2.06
N LEU A 577 -32.32 18.51 3.16
CA LEU A 577 -31.84 17.60 4.20
C LEU A 577 -31.56 16.19 3.65
N PRO A 578 -30.38 15.60 3.91
CA PRO A 578 -30.12 14.19 3.64
C PRO A 578 -30.88 13.31 4.65
N GLU A 579 -31.16 12.07 4.28
CA GLU A 579 -31.82 11.09 5.16
C GLU A 579 -31.02 10.79 6.44
N ASN A 580 -29.68 10.89 6.36
CA ASN A 580 -28.75 10.59 7.44
C ASN A 580 -27.60 11.63 7.48
N MET A 581 -26.86 11.72 8.59
CA MET A 581 -25.84 12.75 8.79
C MET A 581 -24.68 12.65 7.78
N THR A 582 -24.56 13.65 6.90
CA THR A 582 -23.40 13.80 5.97
C THR A 582 -22.39 14.85 6.41
N GLY A 583 -22.71 15.62 7.47
CA GLY A 583 -22.04 16.89 7.76
C GLY A 583 -22.43 18.02 6.80
N GLY A 584 -22.10 19.26 7.18
CA GLY A 584 -22.31 20.46 6.36
C GLY A 584 -23.17 21.53 7.04
N ILE A 585 -23.38 22.64 6.33
CA ILE A 585 -24.24 23.75 6.76
C ILE A 585 -25.55 23.69 5.98
N PHE A 586 -26.66 23.74 6.70
CA PHE A 586 -28.01 23.70 6.17
C PHE A 586 -28.72 24.98 6.59
N THR A 587 -29.09 25.82 5.63
CA THR A 587 -29.75 27.10 5.90
C THR A 587 -31.26 26.95 5.73
N ALA A 588 -32.04 27.35 6.73
CA ALA A 588 -33.49 27.38 6.65
C ALA A 588 -33.93 28.35 5.55
N THR A 589 -34.78 27.88 4.63
CA THR A 589 -35.40 28.73 3.62
C THR A 589 -36.81 29.09 4.01
N TYR A 590 -37.22 30.30 3.62
CA TYR A 590 -38.50 30.87 3.96
C TYR A 590 -39.14 31.50 2.73
N SER A 591 -40.47 31.39 2.65
CA SER A 591 -41.31 32.17 1.74
C SER A 591 -42.02 33.24 2.54
N ALA A 592 -42.11 34.45 1.98
CA ALA A 592 -42.84 35.53 2.62
C ALA A 592 -44.33 35.18 2.71
N ASN A 593 -44.95 35.38 3.87
CA ASN A 593 -46.39 35.17 4.00
C ASN A 593 -47.13 36.19 3.12
N THR A 594 -48.03 35.70 2.26
CA THR A 594 -48.79 36.52 1.29
C THR A 594 -50.01 37.23 1.91
N ASN A 595 -50.24 37.03 3.21
CA ASN A 595 -51.39 37.50 3.96
C ASN A 595 -51.01 38.32 5.21
N THR A 596 -49.80 38.89 5.24
CA THR A 596 -49.33 39.74 6.35
C THR A 596 -50.09 41.07 6.37
N PRO A 597 -50.68 41.47 7.50
CA PRO A 597 -51.55 42.64 7.54
C PRO A 597 -50.78 43.96 7.50
N TYR A 598 -51.44 45.01 7.02
CA TYR A 598 -50.98 46.41 7.10
C TYR A 598 -52.19 47.35 7.10
N LYS A 599 -51.96 48.64 7.37
CA LYS A 599 -53.02 49.66 7.36
C LYS A 599 -52.76 50.79 6.38
N VAL A 600 -53.85 51.39 5.90
CA VAL A 600 -53.85 52.66 5.17
C VAL A 600 -54.73 53.67 5.92
N GLU A 601 -54.14 54.80 6.28
CA GLU A 601 -54.80 55.90 6.97
C GLU A 601 -54.89 57.13 6.04
N HIS A 602 -56.02 57.83 6.09
CA HIS A 602 -56.31 58.95 5.20
C HIS A 602 -56.47 60.25 6.02
N TYR A 603 -55.72 61.28 5.69
CA TYR A 603 -55.59 62.52 6.47
C TYR A 603 -55.95 63.75 5.64
N LYS A 604 -57.01 64.48 5.99
CA LYS A 604 -57.45 65.70 5.30
C LYS A 604 -56.90 66.95 5.95
N GLU A 605 -56.36 67.88 5.16
CA GLU A 605 -55.97 69.21 5.62
C GLU A 605 -57.18 69.95 6.19
N ASN A 606 -56.95 70.82 7.19
CA ASN A 606 -58.01 71.62 7.78
C ASN A 606 -58.25 72.91 6.97
N VAL A 607 -59.45 73.49 7.10
CA VAL A 607 -59.77 74.80 6.48
C VAL A 607 -59.10 75.96 7.23
N THR A 608 -58.86 75.80 8.53
CA THR A 608 -58.46 76.89 9.46
C THR A 608 -56.98 76.94 9.80
N ASP A 609 -56.21 75.91 9.47
CA ASP A 609 -54.76 75.84 9.63
C ASP A 609 -54.15 74.92 8.56
N ASP A 610 -52.84 74.62 8.67
CA ASP A 610 -52.13 73.71 7.75
C ASP A 610 -51.90 72.31 8.37
N ASN A 611 -52.65 71.96 9.43
CA ASN A 611 -52.63 70.63 10.02
C ASN A 611 -53.59 69.69 9.26
N PHE A 612 -53.45 68.38 9.48
CA PHE A 612 -54.28 67.36 8.83
C PHE A 612 -54.96 66.45 9.87
N THR A 613 -56.26 66.23 9.71
CA THR A 613 -57.11 65.40 10.57
C THR A 613 -57.32 64.02 9.96
N LEU A 614 -57.20 62.96 10.78
CA LEU A 614 -57.44 61.57 10.38
C LEU A 614 -58.92 61.33 10.11
N VAL A 615 -59.24 60.77 8.94
CA VAL A 615 -60.57 60.29 8.59
C VAL A 615 -60.74 58.85 9.10
N GLU A 616 -61.06 58.70 10.38
CA GLU A 616 -61.11 57.38 11.05
C GLU A 616 -62.02 56.36 10.37
N SER A 617 -63.15 56.82 9.80
CA SER A 617 -64.10 55.98 9.06
C SER A 617 -63.52 55.37 7.76
N ASP A 618 -62.42 55.91 7.25
CA ASP A 618 -61.81 55.50 5.98
C ASP A 618 -60.58 54.60 6.14
N ILE A 619 -60.16 54.27 7.37
CA ILE A 619 -58.99 53.41 7.66
C ILE A 619 -59.18 52.03 7.03
N GLN A 620 -58.25 51.65 6.15
CA GLN A 620 -58.26 50.34 5.50
C GLN A 620 -57.33 49.39 6.26
N ASN A 621 -57.81 48.20 6.58
CA ASN A 621 -56.98 47.09 7.05
C ASN A 621 -56.83 46.12 5.88
N LEU A 622 -55.62 46.01 5.35
CA LEU A 622 -55.30 45.24 4.15
C LEU A 622 -54.29 44.13 4.49
N THR A 623 -54.04 43.22 3.55
CA THR A 623 -53.00 42.18 3.66
C THR A 623 -52.16 42.14 2.39
N GLY A 624 -50.88 41.81 2.52
CA GLY A 624 -49.99 41.59 1.39
C GLY A 624 -48.80 40.71 1.76
N THR A 625 -47.84 40.63 0.85
CA THR A 625 -46.63 39.82 1.03
C THR A 625 -45.64 40.51 1.96
N THR A 626 -45.17 39.82 3.00
CA THR A 626 -44.06 40.30 3.87
C THR A 626 -42.85 40.74 3.04
N ASP A 627 -42.23 41.84 3.42
CA ASP A 627 -41.14 42.53 2.71
C ASP A 627 -41.46 42.97 1.26
N GLY A 628 -42.68 42.71 0.77
CA GLY A 628 -43.26 43.35 -0.41
C GLY A 628 -43.68 44.78 -0.12
N GLN A 629 -43.94 45.55 -1.19
CA GLN A 629 -44.53 46.87 -1.08
C GLN A 629 -46.04 46.79 -0.80
N THR A 630 -46.55 47.75 -0.03
CA THR A 630 -47.99 47.99 0.10
C THR A 630 -48.62 48.35 -1.25
N LEU A 631 -49.94 48.15 -1.34
CA LEU A 631 -50.78 48.57 -2.45
C LEU A 631 -51.85 49.54 -1.90
N ALA A 632 -51.38 50.60 -1.22
CA ALA A 632 -52.25 51.63 -0.69
C ALA A 632 -52.71 52.56 -1.84
N GLU A 633 -54.02 52.72 -2.01
CA GLU A 633 -54.60 53.60 -3.02
C GLU A 633 -55.16 54.87 -2.39
N ALA A 634 -55.00 56.01 -3.07
CA ALA A 634 -55.61 57.26 -2.67
C ALA A 634 -57.13 57.23 -2.93
N LYS A 635 -57.93 57.70 -1.97
CA LYS A 635 -59.37 57.92 -2.13
C LYS A 635 -59.61 59.25 -2.82
N SER A 636 -60.66 59.35 -3.63
CA SER A 636 -61.13 60.66 -4.11
C SER A 636 -61.95 61.34 -3.02
N TYR A 637 -61.66 62.62 -2.78
CA TYR A 637 -62.42 63.47 -1.87
C TYR A 637 -62.71 64.81 -2.56
N GLU A 638 -63.96 65.23 -2.57
CA GLU A 638 -64.42 66.45 -3.24
C GLU A 638 -63.73 67.70 -2.64
N HIS A 639 -63.12 68.51 -3.50
CA HIS A 639 -62.28 69.68 -3.15
C HIS A 639 -60.98 69.39 -2.36
N TYR A 640 -60.45 68.16 -2.45
CA TYR A 640 -59.13 67.83 -1.93
C TYR A 640 -58.24 67.09 -2.95
N THR A 641 -57.04 67.62 -3.18
CA THR A 641 -55.99 66.96 -3.95
C THR A 641 -55.11 66.08 -3.06
N ALA A 642 -55.06 64.78 -3.37
CA ALA A 642 -54.14 63.84 -2.74
C ALA A 642 -52.68 64.28 -2.95
N GLN A 643 -51.87 64.25 -1.90
CA GLN A 643 -50.43 64.46 -1.98
C GLN A 643 -49.72 63.15 -2.35
N ASP A 644 -48.55 63.25 -2.97
CA ASP A 644 -47.69 62.11 -3.23
C ASP A 644 -47.35 61.38 -1.91
N PHE A 645 -47.39 60.05 -1.96
CA PHE A 645 -47.08 59.19 -0.82
C PHE A 645 -46.34 57.93 -1.30
N ASP A 646 -45.30 57.55 -0.56
CA ASP A 646 -44.58 56.32 -0.84
C ASP A 646 -45.39 55.09 -0.39
N GLN A 647 -45.36 54.03 -1.21
CA GLN A 647 -45.63 52.69 -0.69
C GLN A 647 -44.54 52.30 0.32
N LYS A 648 -44.90 51.44 1.27
CA LYS A 648 -43.98 50.99 2.32
C LYS A 648 -43.78 49.49 2.22
N THR A 649 -42.61 49.05 2.67
CA THR A 649 -42.35 47.63 2.92
C THR A 649 -43.31 47.10 4.01
N ILE A 650 -43.96 45.96 3.76
CA ILE A 650 -44.86 45.30 4.73
C ILE A 650 -44.02 44.58 5.78
N ALA A 651 -44.00 45.14 6.99
CA ALA A 651 -43.26 44.60 8.13
C ALA A 651 -43.81 43.24 8.56
N ALA A 652 -42.91 42.32 8.87
CA ALA A 652 -43.23 40.92 9.14
C ALA A 652 -44.08 40.66 10.40
N ASP A 653 -44.22 41.65 11.28
CA ASP A 653 -45.09 41.64 12.46
C ASP A 653 -46.50 42.17 12.19
N GLY A 654 -46.75 42.72 11.00
CA GLY A 654 -48.02 43.31 10.60
C GLY A 654 -48.22 44.78 11.00
N SER A 655 -47.15 45.48 11.41
CA SER A 655 -47.22 46.84 11.96
C SER A 655 -47.22 47.99 10.92
N THR A 656 -47.02 47.70 9.63
CA THR A 656 -46.89 48.75 8.59
C THR A 656 -48.16 49.60 8.46
N VAL A 657 -47.98 50.93 8.51
CA VAL A 657 -49.02 51.93 8.27
C VAL A 657 -48.58 52.90 7.17
N VAL A 658 -49.32 52.93 6.05
CA VAL A 658 -49.24 53.99 5.04
C VAL A 658 -50.17 55.12 5.46
N LYS A 659 -49.71 56.37 5.32
CA LYS A 659 -50.50 57.57 5.61
C LYS A 659 -50.57 58.40 4.34
N ILE A 660 -51.79 58.64 3.84
CA ILE A 660 -52.02 59.46 2.64
C ILE A 660 -52.63 60.79 3.10
N TYR A 661 -51.98 61.89 2.73
CA TYR A 661 -52.40 63.25 3.08
C TYR A 661 -53.11 63.91 1.89
N TYR A 662 -54.14 64.68 2.15
CA TYR A 662 -55.00 65.31 1.15
C TYR A 662 -55.09 66.80 1.45
N LYS A 663 -54.60 67.66 0.56
CA LYS A 663 -54.68 69.12 0.71
C LYS A 663 -55.99 69.67 0.18
N LEU A 664 -56.44 70.80 0.72
CA LEU A 664 -57.55 71.54 0.14
C LEU A 664 -57.16 72.14 -1.21
N ASP A 665 -58.13 72.17 -2.13
CA ASP A 665 -58.02 72.93 -3.36
C ASP A 665 -58.19 74.44 -3.08
N PHE A 666 -57.54 75.28 -3.89
CA PHE A 666 -57.54 76.74 -3.79
C PHE A 666 -58.25 77.37 -5.00
N PHE A 667 -59.00 78.44 -4.75
CA PHE A 667 -59.66 79.24 -5.78
C PHE A 667 -59.00 80.61 -5.94
N THR A 668 -58.89 81.08 -7.18
CA THR A 668 -58.21 82.32 -7.58
C THR A 668 -59.23 83.35 -8.09
N MET A 669 -59.58 84.28 -7.21
CA MET A 669 -60.47 85.40 -7.53
C MET A 669 -59.67 86.56 -8.12
N THR A 670 -60.02 86.99 -9.33
CA THR A 670 -59.38 88.15 -9.99
C THR A 670 -60.34 89.32 -10.01
N PHE A 671 -59.92 90.49 -9.54
CA PHE A 671 -60.72 91.71 -9.51
C PHE A 671 -60.15 92.72 -10.49
N ASN A 672 -60.86 92.94 -11.60
CA ASN A 672 -60.49 93.93 -12.62
C ASN A 672 -61.07 95.29 -12.23
N LEU A 673 -60.22 96.31 -12.08
CA LEU A 673 -60.67 97.59 -11.50
C LEU A 673 -61.27 98.55 -12.54
N GLY A 674 -61.55 98.14 -13.78
CA GLY A 674 -62.31 98.93 -14.75
C GLY A 674 -61.71 100.31 -15.08
N GLY A 675 -60.39 100.45 -14.95
CA GLY A 675 -59.67 101.73 -15.10
C GLY A 675 -59.85 102.70 -13.92
N GLY A 676 -60.17 102.20 -12.73
CA GLY A 676 -59.83 102.81 -11.45
C GLY A 676 -58.70 102.04 -10.77
N ASN A 677 -58.35 102.38 -9.52
CA ASN A 677 -57.30 101.71 -8.74
C ASN A 677 -57.70 101.45 -7.27
N ILE A 678 -56.98 100.53 -6.62
CA ILE A 678 -56.91 100.34 -5.16
C ILE A 678 -55.42 100.40 -4.81
N ASP A 679 -55.02 101.29 -3.91
CA ASP A 679 -53.62 101.53 -3.52
C ASP A 679 -52.62 101.67 -4.68
N GLY A 680 -53.09 102.14 -5.84
CA GLY A 680 -52.28 102.32 -7.06
C GLY A 680 -52.21 101.12 -8.01
N GLU A 681 -52.72 99.95 -7.64
CA GLU A 681 -52.83 98.79 -8.53
C GLU A 681 -54.05 98.90 -9.47
N GLU A 682 -53.95 98.38 -10.70
CA GLU A 682 -55.04 98.40 -11.71
C GLU A 682 -55.89 97.12 -11.73
N ASN A 683 -55.37 96.02 -11.19
CA ASN A 683 -56.05 94.72 -11.02
C ASN A 683 -55.50 94.06 -9.76
N ILE A 684 -56.34 93.38 -8.97
CA ILE A 684 -55.89 92.64 -7.78
C ILE A 684 -56.37 91.19 -7.82
N THR A 685 -55.55 90.26 -7.34
CA THR A 685 -55.84 88.82 -7.36
C THR A 685 -55.73 88.25 -5.94
N LYS A 686 -56.71 87.42 -5.54
CA LYS A 686 -56.81 86.83 -4.20
C LYS A 686 -57.01 85.33 -4.29
N ILE A 687 -56.10 84.58 -3.67
CA ILE A 687 -56.12 83.11 -3.64
C ILE A 687 -56.66 82.67 -2.27
N VAL A 688 -57.60 81.73 -2.24
CA VAL A 688 -58.39 81.36 -1.04
C VAL A 688 -58.58 79.84 -0.99
N LYS A 689 -58.34 79.18 0.16
CA LYS A 689 -58.68 77.75 0.36
C LYS A 689 -60.20 77.56 0.22
N TYR A 690 -60.66 76.43 -0.34
CA TYR A 690 -62.09 76.13 -0.42
C TYR A 690 -62.79 76.24 0.97
N GLY A 691 -63.92 76.95 1.02
CA GLY A 691 -64.68 77.18 2.25
C GLY A 691 -64.10 78.23 3.21
N ALA A 692 -63.02 78.92 2.87
CA ALA A 692 -62.51 80.05 3.65
C ALA A 692 -63.15 81.40 3.25
N SER A 693 -63.34 82.29 4.22
CA SER A 693 -63.97 83.60 4.03
C SER A 693 -63.00 84.64 3.44
N TYR A 694 -63.55 85.60 2.68
CA TYR A 694 -62.76 86.63 2.00
C TYR A 694 -63.48 88.00 1.95
N THR A 695 -62.71 89.03 1.61
CA THR A 695 -63.14 90.44 1.51
C THR A 695 -62.39 91.14 0.37
N VAL A 696 -62.92 92.25 -0.15
CA VAL A 696 -62.27 93.14 -1.13
C VAL A 696 -62.69 94.60 -0.90
N GLU A 697 -61.84 95.55 -1.28
CA GLU A 697 -62.05 96.99 -1.07
C GLU A 697 -62.72 97.67 -2.29
N THR A 698 -63.10 98.94 -2.16
CA THR A 698 -63.83 99.70 -3.20
C THR A 698 -62.90 100.60 -4.02
N PRO A 699 -62.72 100.36 -5.34
CA PRO A 699 -61.75 101.09 -6.15
C PRO A 699 -62.16 102.53 -6.44
N GLN A 700 -61.16 103.40 -6.64
CA GLN A 700 -61.29 104.83 -6.90
C GLN A 700 -61.00 105.17 -8.36
N LYS A 701 -61.71 106.14 -8.94
CA LYS A 701 -61.50 106.59 -10.33
C LYS A 701 -61.72 108.10 -10.47
N VAL A 702 -60.71 108.83 -10.94
CA VAL A 702 -60.77 110.30 -11.04
C VAL A 702 -61.90 110.72 -11.99
N GLY A 703 -62.81 111.57 -11.52
CA GLY A 703 -63.97 112.04 -12.29
C GLY A 703 -65.16 111.07 -12.37
N TYR A 704 -65.16 109.94 -11.65
CA TYR A 704 -66.24 108.93 -11.65
C TYR A 704 -66.48 108.33 -10.25
N ASP A 705 -67.72 107.97 -9.93
CA ASP A 705 -68.08 107.28 -8.68
C ASP A 705 -68.24 105.76 -8.91
N PHE A 706 -67.78 104.93 -7.97
CA PHE A 706 -67.89 103.46 -8.02
C PHE A 706 -69.34 102.99 -7.81
N SER A 707 -69.79 102.05 -8.64
CA SER A 707 -71.17 101.56 -8.68
C SER A 707 -71.34 100.14 -8.13
N ARG A 708 -70.57 99.16 -8.63
CA ARG A 708 -70.58 97.75 -8.18
C ARG A 708 -69.52 96.89 -8.91
N TRP A 709 -69.30 95.70 -8.37
CA TRP A 709 -68.69 94.57 -9.08
C TRP A 709 -69.69 93.85 -9.99
N ILE A 710 -69.22 93.33 -11.13
CA ILE A 710 -69.98 92.45 -12.04
C ILE A 710 -69.09 91.26 -12.46
N PRO A 711 -69.51 89.99 -12.25
CA PRO A 711 -70.72 89.57 -11.52
C PRO A 711 -70.67 90.00 -10.04
N ALA A 712 -71.79 89.81 -9.33
CA ALA A 712 -71.81 90.01 -7.88
C ALA A 712 -70.87 89.01 -7.19
N LEU A 713 -70.27 89.41 -6.07
CA LEU A 713 -69.34 88.56 -5.33
C LEU A 713 -70.09 87.41 -4.65
N PRO A 714 -69.64 86.14 -4.77
CA PRO A 714 -70.28 84.98 -4.16
C PRO A 714 -70.03 84.90 -2.64
N GLU A 715 -70.76 84.02 -1.94
CA GLU A 715 -70.57 83.78 -0.51
C GLU A 715 -69.28 82.99 -0.21
N ASN A 716 -68.94 82.03 -1.07
CA ASN A 716 -67.69 81.27 -1.02
C ASN A 716 -66.81 81.62 -2.22
N ALA A 717 -65.48 81.61 -2.05
CA ALA A 717 -64.56 81.93 -3.14
C ALA A 717 -64.65 80.91 -4.29
N THR A 718 -64.70 81.43 -5.52
CA THR A 718 -64.75 80.64 -6.77
C THR A 718 -63.88 81.32 -7.83
N ASP A 719 -63.30 80.53 -8.74
CA ASP A 719 -62.54 81.06 -9.87
C ASP A 719 -63.40 81.98 -10.73
N GLY A 720 -62.92 83.20 -10.97
CA GLY A 720 -63.69 84.19 -11.70
C GLY A 720 -62.99 85.55 -11.82
N ILE A 721 -63.45 86.33 -12.81
CA ILE A 721 -63.06 87.73 -12.99
C ILE A 721 -64.25 88.60 -12.61
N TYR A 722 -64.04 89.49 -11.64
CA TYR A 722 -65.03 90.41 -11.10
C TYR A 722 -64.64 91.83 -11.47
N THR A 723 -65.44 92.49 -12.32
CA THR A 723 -65.09 93.79 -12.91
C THR A 723 -65.81 94.94 -12.22
N ALA A 724 -65.06 95.96 -11.82
CA ALA A 724 -65.59 97.20 -11.25
C ALA A 724 -66.28 98.06 -12.31
N THR A 725 -67.42 98.67 -11.94
CA THR A 725 -68.19 99.59 -12.78
C THR A 725 -68.36 100.95 -12.11
N TYR A 726 -68.44 102.02 -12.92
CA TYR A 726 -68.43 103.40 -12.46
C TYR A 726 -69.42 104.29 -13.23
N THR A 727 -69.77 105.45 -12.65
CA THR A 727 -70.66 106.47 -13.24
C THR A 727 -69.94 107.83 -13.31
N PRO A 728 -70.01 108.61 -14.41
CA PRO A 728 -69.31 109.90 -14.49
C PRO A 728 -69.86 110.94 -13.51
N ARG A 729 -68.98 111.74 -12.92
CA ARG A 729 -69.35 112.87 -12.05
C ARG A 729 -69.86 114.06 -12.86
N THR A 730 -70.80 114.80 -12.26
CA THR A 730 -71.54 115.90 -12.88
C THR A 730 -71.07 117.30 -12.44
N ASP A 731 -70.06 117.37 -11.56
CA ASP A 731 -69.60 118.57 -10.85
C ASP A 731 -68.16 119.02 -11.21
N THR A 732 -67.67 118.58 -12.37
CA THR A 732 -66.27 118.72 -12.81
C THR A 732 -65.98 120.13 -13.37
N PRO A 733 -64.97 120.88 -12.87
CA PRO A 733 -64.75 122.27 -13.25
C PRO A 733 -64.01 122.48 -14.58
N TYR A 734 -64.15 123.66 -15.18
CA TYR A 734 -63.37 124.13 -16.34
C TYR A 734 -63.35 125.67 -16.41
N LYS A 735 -62.58 126.25 -17.34
CA LYS A 735 -62.34 127.71 -17.46
C LYS A 735 -62.52 128.26 -18.87
N VAL A 736 -62.77 129.57 -18.97
CA VAL A 736 -62.89 130.31 -20.25
C VAL A 736 -62.16 131.65 -20.16
N GLY A 737 -61.11 131.88 -20.95
CA GLY A 737 -60.33 133.12 -20.99
C GLY A 737 -60.62 134.00 -22.20
N HIS A 738 -60.70 135.32 -21.99
CA HIS A 738 -61.03 136.33 -23.02
C HIS A 738 -59.81 137.22 -23.30
N TYR A 739 -59.33 137.29 -24.54
CA TYR A 739 -58.05 137.92 -24.92
C TYR A 739 -58.23 139.04 -25.95
N LEU A 740 -57.92 140.28 -25.61
CA LEU A 740 -58.08 141.45 -26.48
C LEU A 740 -56.79 141.75 -27.26
N GLN A 741 -56.90 142.07 -28.55
CA GLN A 741 -55.74 142.39 -29.40
C GLN A 741 -55.01 143.67 -28.95
N ASN A 742 -53.71 143.71 -29.17
CA ASN A 742 -52.86 144.85 -28.88
C ASN A 742 -52.97 145.94 -29.97
N ALA A 743 -52.58 147.18 -29.63
CA ALA A 743 -52.70 148.32 -30.55
C ALA A 743 -51.52 148.42 -31.55
N ASN A 744 -50.31 148.16 -31.07
CA ASN A 744 -49.06 148.40 -31.78
C ASN A 744 -48.34 147.11 -32.22
N ASP A 745 -48.91 145.95 -31.92
CA ASP A 745 -48.43 144.62 -32.32
C ASP A 745 -49.63 143.68 -32.56
N ASP A 746 -49.38 142.51 -33.14
CA ASP A 746 -50.41 141.51 -33.50
C ASP A 746 -50.78 140.55 -32.35
N GLY A 747 -50.18 140.72 -31.17
CA GLY A 747 -50.47 139.93 -29.98
C GLY A 747 -51.82 140.26 -29.34
N TYR A 748 -52.17 139.46 -28.32
CA TYR A 748 -53.40 139.60 -27.55
C TYR A 748 -53.11 139.46 -26.06
N THR A 749 -53.78 140.26 -25.24
CA THR A 749 -53.62 140.31 -23.78
C THR A 749 -54.87 139.75 -23.11
N LEU A 750 -54.71 138.85 -22.12
CA LEU A 750 -55.83 138.34 -21.32
C LEU A 750 -56.54 139.49 -20.59
N LYS A 751 -57.87 139.52 -20.69
CA LYS A 751 -58.73 140.55 -20.14
C LYS A 751 -59.54 140.02 -18.94
N ASP A 752 -60.34 138.97 -19.15
CA ASP A 752 -61.20 138.37 -18.13
C ASP A 752 -61.14 136.83 -18.21
N THR A 753 -61.57 136.14 -17.15
CA THR A 753 -61.68 134.67 -17.10
C THR A 753 -62.91 134.22 -16.31
N ASP A 754 -63.73 133.36 -16.91
CA ASP A 754 -64.85 132.68 -16.22
C ASP A 754 -64.42 131.28 -15.74
N ASN A 755 -65.02 130.83 -14.64
CA ASN A 755 -64.84 129.48 -14.09
C ASN A 755 -66.22 128.82 -14.03
N LEU A 756 -66.34 127.62 -14.58
CA LEU A 756 -67.60 126.90 -14.82
C LEU A 756 -67.47 125.44 -14.33
N ILE A 757 -68.59 124.71 -14.31
CA ILE A 757 -68.64 123.27 -14.00
C ILE A 757 -69.53 122.54 -15.02
N GLY A 758 -69.31 121.24 -15.17
CA GLY A 758 -70.12 120.35 -16.00
C GLY A 758 -69.78 118.87 -15.78
N THR A 759 -70.36 117.98 -16.58
CA THR A 759 -70.14 116.53 -16.43
C THR A 759 -68.83 116.10 -17.09
N THR A 760 -68.05 115.25 -16.41
CA THR A 760 -66.85 114.59 -16.97
C THR A 760 -67.16 113.99 -18.35
N THR A 761 -66.33 114.30 -19.36
CA THR A 761 -66.47 113.97 -20.79
C THR A 761 -67.60 114.66 -21.58
N ALA A 762 -68.44 115.50 -20.97
CA ALA A 762 -69.37 116.37 -21.72
C ALA A 762 -68.62 117.54 -22.38
N GLN A 763 -69.23 118.18 -23.38
CA GLN A 763 -68.66 119.39 -24.01
C GLN A 763 -68.81 120.63 -23.11
N THR A 764 -67.86 121.56 -23.21
CA THR A 764 -67.93 122.89 -22.59
C THR A 764 -69.03 123.77 -23.21
N ASP A 765 -69.49 124.77 -22.45
CA ASP A 765 -70.42 125.82 -22.88
C ASP A 765 -69.78 127.21 -22.69
N ALA A 766 -68.64 127.43 -23.34
CA ALA A 766 -67.95 128.70 -23.35
C ALA A 766 -68.66 129.72 -24.25
N GLN A 767 -68.84 130.95 -23.78
CA GLN A 767 -69.57 132.00 -24.50
C GLN A 767 -68.72 133.27 -24.64
N ALA A 768 -68.89 134.00 -25.75
CA ALA A 768 -68.16 135.25 -26.01
C ALA A 768 -68.78 136.44 -25.25
N LYS A 769 -67.94 137.39 -24.85
CA LYS A 769 -68.34 138.68 -24.25
C LYS A 769 -68.31 139.78 -25.32
N ASN A 770 -68.85 140.96 -25.00
CA ASN A 770 -68.77 142.13 -25.87
C ASN A 770 -67.79 143.17 -25.30
N TYR A 771 -66.94 143.75 -26.14
CA TYR A 771 -65.95 144.76 -25.76
C TYR A 771 -65.90 145.87 -26.82
N GLU A 772 -65.93 147.13 -26.39
CA GLU A 772 -66.03 148.29 -27.28
C GLU A 772 -64.76 148.49 -28.13
N HIS A 773 -64.91 148.79 -29.42
CA HIS A 773 -63.85 148.79 -30.46
C HIS A 773 -63.16 147.42 -30.70
N PHE A 774 -63.74 146.31 -30.23
CA PHE A 774 -63.25 144.96 -30.48
C PHE A 774 -64.34 144.03 -31.07
N LEU A 775 -63.94 143.11 -31.95
CA LEU A 775 -64.83 142.08 -32.52
C LEU A 775 -64.40 140.67 -32.06
N ALA A 776 -65.36 139.85 -31.64
CA ALA A 776 -65.09 138.50 -31.15
C ALA A 776 -64.77 137.50 -32.27
N GLY A 777 -63.74 136.68 -32.09
CA GLY A 777 -63.50 135.46 -32.87
C GLY A 777 -64.45 134.32 -32.48
N SER A 778 -64.52 133.29 -33.32
CA SER A 778 -65.36 132.11 -33.10
C SER A 778 -64.91 131.29 -31.88
N VAL A 779 -65.85 130.96 -30.99
CA VAL A 779 -65.60 130.09 -29.82
C VAL A 779 -65.64 128.62 -30.25
N ALA A 780 -64.63 127.85 -29.85
CA ALA A 780 -64.61 126.39 -29.98
C ALA A 780 -64.85 125.75 -28.60
N GLN A 781 -65.68 124.70 -28.54
CA GLN A 781 -65.88 123.89 -27.35
C GLN A 781 -64.94 122.68 -27.36
N THR A 782 -64.70 122.08 -26.18
CA THR A 782 -63.96 120.82 -26.03
C THR A 782 -64.60 119.95 -24.95
N SER A 783 -64.13 118.72 -24.78
CA SER A 783 -64.61 117.85 -23.69
C SER A 783 -64.01 118.27 -22.33
N ILE A 784 -64.83 118.26 -21.28
CA ILE A 784 -64.40 118.49 -19.89
C ILE A 784 -63.62 117.27 -19.40
N GLU A 785 -62.36 117.47 -19.04
CA GLU A 785 -61.46 116.43 -18.53
C GLU A 785 -61.73 116.17 -17.04
N GLY A 786 -61.65 114.91 -16.62
CA GLY A 786 -62.13 114.45 -15.31
C GLY A 786 -61.34 114.95 -14.09
N ASP A 787 -60.21 115.62 -14.32
CA ASP A 787 -59.37 116.28 -13.30
C ASP A 787 -59.73 117.77 -13.10
N GLY A 788 -60.55 118.34 -13.98
CA GLY A 788 -60.96 119.75 -13.94
C GLY A 788 -59.98 120.74 -14.60
N SER A 789 -59.06 120.26 -15.44
CA SER A 789 -57.98 121.08 -16.05
C SER A 789 -58.41 121.93 -17.26
N THR A 790 -59.55 121.63 -17.89
CA THR A 790 -59.97 122.16 -19.19
C THR A 790 -60.08 123.70 -19.25
N GLU A 791 -59.50 124.32 -20.28
CA GLU A 791 -59.53 125.77 -20.52
C GLU A 791 -59.84 126.11 -21.99
N ILE A 792 -60.87 126.93 -22.23
CA ILE A 792 -61.22 127.52 -23.54
C ILE A 792 -60.66 128.94 -23.65
N LYS A 793 -60.25 129.37 -24.86
CA LYS A 793 -59.70 130.72 -25.11
C LYS A 793 -60.38 131.40 -26.28
N ILE A 794 -60.82 132.63 -26.07
CA ILE A 794 -61.55 133.46 -27.05
C ILE A 794 -60.75 134.73 -27.30
N TYR A 795 -60.46 135.03 -28.58
CA TYR A 795 -59.65 136.16 -29.00
C TYR A 795 -60.49 137.23 -29.70
N TYR A 796 -60.15 138.51 -29.54
CA TYR A 796 -60.95 139.65 -30.02
C TYR A 796 -60.09 140.68 -30.76
N THR A 797 -60.38 140.96 -32.04
CA THR A 797 -59.60 141.85 -32.93
C THR A 797 -60.00 143.32 -32.79
N ARG A 798 -59.08 144.26 -33.07
CA ARG A 798 -59.33 145.72 -33.01
C ARG A 798 -59.92 146.31 -34.28
N GLU A 799 -60.64 147.42 -34.10
CA GLU A 799 -61.07 148.36 -35.15
C GLU A 799 -59.90 149.19 -35.73
N LEU A 800 -60.11 149.75 -36.94
CA LEU A 800 -59.15 150.53 -37.73
C LEU A 800 -59.67 151.95 -38.02
N ILE A 801 -58.77 152.94 -38.03
CA ILE A 801 -59.02 154.39 -38.11
C ILE A 801 -58.11 155.00 -39.21
N THR A 802 -58.57 156.01 -39.97
CA THR A 802 -57.91 156.50 -41.20
C THR A 802 -57.70 158.03 -41.26
N PHE A 803 -56.46 158.47 -41.44
CA PHE A 803 -56.09 159.86 -41.69
C PHE A 803 -55.92 160.16 -43.19
N THR A 804 -56.01 161.43 -43.56
CA THR A 804 -55.83 161.97 -44.93
C THR A 804 -54.81 163.11 -44.95
N LEU A 805 -54.00 163.21 -46.01
CA LEU A 805 -52.86 164.14 -46.13
C LEU A 805 -52.80 164.75 -47.53
N GLU A 806 -52.76 166.08 -47.65
CA GLU A 806 -52.70 166.82 -48.91
C GLU A 806 -51.33 167.50 -49.12
N LEU A 807 -50.63 167.18 -50.20
CA LEU A 807 -49.20 167.51 -50.31
C LEU A 807 -48.88 168.90 -50.89
N ALA A 808 -49.89 169.70 -51.26
CA ALA A 808 -49.75 171.10 -51.69
C ALA A 808 -48.61 171.37 -52.72
N GLY A 809 -48.42 170.47 -53.67
CA GLY A 809 -47.40 170.55 -54.72
C GLY A 809 -46.01 170.00 -54.35
N GLY A 810 -45.88 169.27 -53.23
CA GLY A 810 -44.74 168.40 -52.93
C GLY A 810 -45.04 166.91 -53.14
N THR A 811 -44.08 166.07 -52.77
CA THR A 811 -44.13 164.61 -52.78
C THR A 811 -43.92 164.01 -51.38
N LEU A 812 -44.63 162.96 -51.04
CA LEU A 812 -44.46 162.17 -49.80
C LEU A 812 -44.41 160.69 -50.16
N ASP A 813 -43.39 159.97 -49.69
CA ASP A 813 -43.16 158.55 -50.02
C ASP A 813 -43.23 158.28 -51.56
N GLY A 814 -42.84 159.26 -52.38
CA GLY A 814 -42.90 159.23 -53.85
C GLY A 814 -44.25 159.59 -54.50
N GLN A 815 -45.31 159.73 -53.72
CA GLN A 815 -46.66 160.04 -54.19
C GLN A 815 -46.94 161.56 -54.19
N THR A 816 -47.92 162.00 -54.99
CA THR A 816 -48.39 163.39 -55.10
C THR A 816 -49.90 163.48 -54.86
N GLY A 817 -50.41 164.69 -54.55
CA GLY A 817 -51.85 164.91 -54.37
C GLY A 817 -52.31 164.64 -52.94
N ILE A 818 -53.24 163.69 -52.78
CA ILE A 818 -53.85 163.33 -51.49
C ILE A 818 -53.52 161.86 -51.17
N ILE A 819 -53.05 161.59 -49.94
CA ILE A 819 -52.69 160.27 -49.44
C ILE A 819 -53.53 159.95 -48.20
N THR A 820 -54.03 158.73 -48.07
CA THR A 820 -54.60 158.20 -46.82
C THR A 820 -53.61 157.26 -46.11
N LYS A 821 -53.70 157.20 -44.78
CA LYS A 821 -52.94 156.27 -43.91
C LYS A 821 -53.89 155.73 -42.84
N THR A 822 -53.87 154.42 -42.59
CA THR A 822 -54.80 153.72 -41.69
C THR A 822 -54.01 152.95 -40.62
N GLY A 823 -54.51 152.95 -39.38
CA GLY A 823 -53.94 152.20 -38.25
C GLY A 823 -55.01 151.69 -37.29
N ARG A 824 -54.64 150.83 -36.33
CA ARG A 824 -55.55 150.34 -35.28
C ARG A 824 -55.92 151.46 -34.32
N TYR A 825 -57.12 151.39 -33.73
CA TYR A 825 -57.54 152.32 -32.68
C TYR A 825 -56.52 152.33 -31.52
N GLY A 826 -55.89 153.50 -31.29
CA GLY A 826 -54.81 153.72 -30.33
C GLY A 826 -53.40 153.30 -30.79
N GLN A 827 -53.17 153.06 -32.08
CA GLN A 827 -51.84 152.80 -32.66
C GLN A 827 -51.07 154.11 -32.90
N TYR A 828 -49.75 154.12 -32.70
CA TYR A 828 -48.92 155.31 -32.98
C TYR A 828 -48.87 155.68 -34.47
N VAL A 829 -48.83 156.99 -34.74
CA VAL A 829 -48.81 157.59 -36.09
C VAL A 829 -47.37 157.95 -36.47
N ILE A 830 -46.87 157.39 -37.58
CA ILE A 830 -45.52 157.66 -38.08
C ILE A 830 -45.60 158.04 -39.57
N ILE A 831 -45.37 159.31 -39.87
CA ILE A 831 -45.48 159.90 -41.21
C ILE A 831 -44.26 160.82 -41.45
N ASN A 832 -43.60 160.68 -42.61
CA ASN A 832 -42.45 161.48 -42.99
C ASN A 832 -42.83 162.92 -43.38
N ASN A 833 -41.85 163.83 -43.37
CA ASN A 833 -42.01 165.14 -44.01
C ASN A 833 -41.92 165.02 -45.54
N PRO A 834 -42.78 165.71 -46.32
CA PRO A 834 -42.72 165.70 -47.78
C PRO A 834 -41.53 166.51 -48.32
N GLY A 835 -41.16 166.29 -49.58
CA GLY A 835 -40.15 167.05 -50.32
C GLY A 835 -40.73 167.84 -51.51
N ARG A 836 -39.99 168.84 -52.00
CA ARG A 836 -40.34 169.61 -53.22
C ARG A 836 -39.09 170.20 -53.84
N THR A 837 -38.86 169.98 -55.14
CA THR A 837 -37.63 170.42 -55.83
C THR A 837 -37.42 171.93 -55.72
N ASN A 838 -36.19 172.34 -55.38
CA ASN A 838 -35.79 173.72 -55.07
C ASN A 838 -36.55 174.34 -53.87
N TYR A 839 -37.14 173.52 -53.00
CA TYR A 839 -37.73 173.92 -51.72
C TYR A 839 -37.45 172.86 -50.60
N ILE A 840 -37.85 173.17 -49.36
CA ILE A 840 -37.60 172.54 -48.05
C ILE A 840 -38.92 172.69 -47.30
N PHE A 841 -39.43 171.61 -46.71
CA PHE A 841 -40.75 171.61 -46.07
C PHE A 841 -40.81 172.46 -44.79
N ALA A 842 -41.97 173.10 -44.56
CA ALA A 842 -42.17 174.06 -43.47
C ALA A 842 -43.34 173.75 -42.49
N GLY A 843 -44.02 172.60 -42.62
CA GLY A 843 -45.08 172.17 -41.69
C GLY A 843 -46.45 171.89 -42.35
N TRP A 844 -47.39 171.39 -41.55
CA TRP A 844 -48.75 171.05 -41.97
C TRP A 844 -49.79 172.06 -41.46
N ASN A 845 -50.89 172.19 -42.20
CA ASN A 845 -51.96 173.18 -42.05
C ASN A 845 -51.48 174.64 -42.13
N SER A 846 -52.42 175.59 -42.21
CA SER A 846 -52.13 177.03 -42.29
C SER A 846 -51.45 177.61 -41.04
N THR A 847 -51.37 176.82 -39.96
CA THR A 847 -50.78 177.15 -38.65
C THR A 847 -49.47 176.43 -38.35
N GLY A 848 -49.03 175.47 -39.16
CA GLY A 848 -47.78 174.71 -38.93
C GLY A 848 -47.89 173.65 -37.81
N GLU A 849 -49.06 173.02 -37.66
CA GLU A 849 -49.31 171.97 -36.68
C GLU A 849 -48.54 170.66 -36.98
N LEU A 850 -48.32 169.87 -35.93
CA LEU A 850 -47.88 168.49 -36.02
C LEU A 850 -49.08 167.54 -36.14
N LEU A 851 -48.83 166.35 -36.70
CA LEU A 851 -49.80 165.25 -36.69
C LEU A 851 -49.95 164.68 -35.26
N PRO A 852 -51.14 164.18 -34.86
CA PRO A 852 -51.37 163.64 -33.53
C PRO A 852 -50.64 162.30 -33.34
N ASP A 853 -50.25 162.00 -32.10
CA ASP A 853 -49.39 160.85 -31.80
C ASP A 853 -50.04 159.49 -32.07
N THR A 854 -51.37 159.36 -31.99
CA THR A 854 -52.08 158.07 -32.22
C THR A 854 -53.33 158.18 -33.10
N TYR A 855 -53.73 157.05 -33.69
CA TYR A 855 -54.94 156.90 -34.49
C TYR A 855 -56.20 156.82 -33.60
N GLU A 856 -56.81 157.97 -33.37
CA GLU A 856 -58.00 158.14 -32.50
C GLU A 856 -59.30 158.40 -33.28
N THR A 857 -59.23 159.19 -34.36
CA THR A 857 -60.40 159.53 -35.22
C THR A 857 -59.96 160.04 -36.60
N ASP A 858 -60.81 159.91 -37.62
CA ASP A 858 -60.50 160.24 -39.01
C ASP A 858 -60.38 161.77 -39.25
N LYS A 859 -59.29 162.24 -39.90
CA LYS A 859 -58.98 163.69 -40.08
C LYS A 859 -58.01 163.99 -41.23
N THR A 860 -57.96 165.25 -41.71
CA THR A 860 -57.18 165.72 -42.89
C THR A 860 -56.16 166.84 -42.58
N TYR A 861 -55.02 166.92 -43.30
CA TYR A 861 -53.89 167.88 -43.09
C TYR A 861 -53.16 168.31 -44.41
N THR A 862 -52.55 169.53 -44.53
CA THR A 862 -52.01 170.11 -45.83
C THR A 862 -50.62 170.85 -45.76
N ALA A 863 -49.72 170.89 -46.78
CA ALA A 863 -48.23 171.22 -46.68
C ALA A 863 -47.62 172.62 -47.14
N LEU A 864 -46.36 173.00 -46.76
CA LEU A 864 -45.64 174.35 -46.94
C LEU A 864 -44.06 174.33 -47.20
N TRP A 865 -43.32 175.43 -47.64
CA TRP A 865 -41.98 175.36 -48.40
C TRP A 865 -40.84 176.54 -48.37
N SER A 866 -39.47 176.32 -48.45
CA SER A 866 -38.23 177.28 -48.58
C SER A 866 -36.79 176.69 -49.02
N ALA A 867 -35.54 177.28 -49.21
CA ALA A 867 -34.35 176.57 -49.92
C ALA A 867 -32.76 176.96 -49.86
N VAL A 868 -31.81 176.05 -50.32
CA VAL A 868 -30.39 176.14 -50.98
C VAL A 868 -28.94 175.87 -50.29
N LYS A 869 -28.15 174.79 -50.71
CA LYS A 869 -26.61 174.42 -50.76
C LYS A 869 -25.69 174.16 -49.49
N GLY A 870 -24.42 173.57 -49.45
CA GLY A 870 -23.27 173.21 -50.39
C GLY A 870 -22.02 172.32 -49.85
N PHE A 871 -20.73 172.39 -50.37
CA PHE A 871 -19.59 171.36 -50.23
C PHE A 871 -18.08 171.75 -49.87
N GLU A 872 -17.10 170.78 -49.71
CA GLU A 872 -15.70 170.92 -49.14
C GLU A 872 -14.44 170.25 -49.87
N ILE A 873 -13.17 170.69 -49.58
CA ILE A 873 -11.86 170.16 -50.15
C ILE A 873 -10.62 170.33 -49.20
N SER A 874 -9.64 169.40 -49.19
CA SER A 874 -8.33 169.45 -48.47
C SER A 874 -7.10 169.03 -49.32
N ILE A 875 -5.86 169.36 -48.90
CA ILE A 875 -4.55 168.97 -49.53
C ILE A 875 -3.70 168.19 -48.50
N GLN A 876 -2.86 167.25 -48.94
CA GLN A 876 -2.17 166.28 -48.05
C GLN A 876 -0.64 166.24 -48.18
N ALA A 877 -0.07 166.24 -49.40
CA ALA A 877 1.38 166.32 -49.64
C ALA A 877 1.66 167.01 -50.98
N SER A 878 2.83 167.63 -51.17
CA SER A 878 3.08 168.50 -52.34
C SER A 878 4.56 168.83 -52.54
N ASP A 879 5.18 168.23 -53.54
CA ASP A 879 6.52 168.58 -54.07
C ASP A 879 6.44 169.47 -55.34
N ILE A 880 5.22 169.68 -55.87
CA ILE A 880 4.93 170.43 -57.11
C ILE A 880 3.74 171.38 -56.89
N SER A 881 3.80 172.59 -57.44
CA SER A 881 2.74 173.60 -57.26
C SER A 881 1.46 173.25 -58.05
N VAL A 882 0.31 173.31 -57.39
CA VAL A 882 -1.03 173.14 -58.00
C VAL A 882 -1.97 174.27 -57.56
N THR A 883 -2.66 174.88 -58.54
CA THR A 883 -3.72 175.89 -58.32
C THR A 883 -5.10 175.27 -58.53
N LYS A 884 -6.15 175.86 -57.93
CA LYS A 884 -7.53 175.37 -58.05
C LYS A 884 -8.56 176.47 -58.32
N SER A 885 -9.63 176.14 -59.02
CA SER A 885 -10.81 177.00 -59.22
C SER A 885 -12.11 176.19 -59.15
N THR A 886 -13.25 176.87 -58.95
CA THR A 886 -14.58 176.25 -58.81
C THR A 886 -15.64 177.02 -59.59
N ASN A 887 -16.43 176.33 -60.40
CA ASN A 887 -17.60 176.87 -61.09
C ASN A 887 -18.77 175.88 -60.98
N GLU A 888 -19.81 176.27 -60.23
CA GLU A 888 -20.91 175.39 -59.81
C GLU A 888 -20.43 174.07 -59.20
N ASN A 889 -20.57 172.95 -59.93
CA ASN A 889 -20.13 171.61 -59.51
C ASN A 889 -18.73 171.27 -60.02
N ILE A 890 -18.16 172.06 -60.93
CA ILE A 890 -16.86 171.79 -61.54
C ILE A 890 -15.74 172.38 -60.69
N ILE A 891 -14.84 171.52 -60.22
CA ILE A 891 -13.56 171.89 -59.60
C ILE A 891 -12.45 171.65 -60.64
N SER A 892 -11.61 172.64 -60.91
CA SER A 892 -10.43 172.50 -61.77
C SER A 892 -9.14 172.62 -60.98
N PHE A 893 -8.13 171.83 -61.36
CA PHE A 893 -6.78 171.77 -60.80
C PHE A 893 -5.76 171.99 -61.93
N THR A 894 -4.76 172.86 -61.73
CA THR A 894 -3.74 173.18 -62.74
C THR A 894 -2.35 173.19 -62.11
N ALA A 895 -1.43 172.38 -62.64
CA ALA A 895 -0.05 172.27 -62.17
C ALA A 895 0.86 173.41 -62.69
N GLU A 896 2.04 173.56 -62.08
CA GLU A 896 3.18 174.25 -62.70
C GLU A 896 3.76 173.48 -63.89
N GLU A 897 4.69 174.10 -64.63
CA GLU A 897 5.18 173.58 -65.90
C GLU A 897 6.27 172.51 -65.73
N CYS A 898 6.03 171.32 -66.28
CA CYS A 898 6.86 170.11 -66.23
C CYS A 898 6.97 169.44 -67.62
N ASP A 899 7.91 168.50 -67.76
CA ASP A 899 8.14 167.73 -68.99
C ASP A 899 7.02 166.70 -69.26
N SER A 900 6.39 166.19 -68.19
CA SER A 900 5.25 165.27 -68.23
C SER A 900 4.38 165.38 -66.97
N TYR A 901 3.14 164.88 -67.05
CA TYR A 901 2.16 164.81 -65.96
C TYR A 901 1.41 163.48 -66.01
N SER A 902 0.95 163.00 -64.86
CA SER A 902 -0.02 161.90 -64.69
C SER A 902 -0.89 162.19 -63.47
N TRP A 903 -2.12 162.68 -63.69
CA TRP A 903 -3.13 162.88 -62.66
C TRP A 903 -3.86 161.57 -62.38
N ILE A 904 -3.89 161.17 -61.12
CA ILE A 904 -4.41 159.87 -60.66
C ILE A 904 -5.53 160.12 -59.66
N LEU A 905 -6.73 159.56 -59.87
CA LEU A 905 -7.89 159.74 -58.97
C LEU A 905 -8.38 158.39 -58.45
N ASN A 906 -8.08 158.10 -57.18
CA ASN A 906 -8.15 156.76 -56.55
C ASN A 906 -7.44 155.70 -57.41
N ASP A 907 -6.10 155.78 -57.48
CA ASP A 907 -5.21 154.77 -58.07
C ASP A 907 -5.45 154.46 -59.57
N VAL A 908 -6.20 155.32 -60.26
CA VAL A 908 -6.42 155.25 -61.71
C VAL A 908 -6.09 156.59 -62.35
N GLU A 909 -5.16 156.58 -63.31
CA GLU A 909 -4.82 157.73 -64.15
C GLU A 909 -6.07 158.30 -64.88
N LYS A 910 -6.13 159.63 -64.99
CA LYS A 910 -7.25 160.39 -65.57
C LYS A 910 -6.84 161.41 -66.62
N SER A 911 -5.62 161.93 -66.53
CA SER A 911 -5.13 162.98 -67.43
C SER A 911 -3.61 163.03 -67.40
N THR A 912 -2.99 163.14 -68.58
CA THR A 912 -1.56 163.51 -68.72
C THR A 912 -1.38 164.98 -69.08
N GLU A 913 -2.46 165.77 -69.09
CA GLU A 913 -2.45 167.21 -69.30
C GLU A 913 -2.04 167.98 -68.04
N ARG A 914 -1.56 169.21 -68.22
CA ARG A 914 -1.23 170.14 -67.12
C ARG A 914 -2.43 170.50 -66.23
N THR A 915 -3.65 170.32 -66.73
CA THR A 915 -4.91 170.66 -66.06
C THR A 915 -5.82 169.43 -65.96
N PHE A 916 -6.49 169.28 -64.83
CA PHE A 916 -7.50 168.24 -64.58
C PHE A 916 -8.77 168.87 -63.96
N SER A 917 -9.95 168.46 -64.42
CA SER A 917 -11.24 168.98 -63.93
C SER A 917 -12.17 167.86 -63.50
N ILE A 918 -12.97 168.13 -62.47
CA ILE A 918 -13.83 167.18 -61.77
C ILE A 918 -15.22 167.81 -61.62
N ASP A 919 -16.26 167.15 -62.12
CA ASP A 919 -17.65 167.50 -61.83
C ASP A 919 -18.11 166.75 -60.57
N THR A 920 -18.31 167.48 -59.46
CA THR A 920 -18.74 166.91 -58.18
C THR A 920 -20.13 166.28 -58.23
N SER A 921 -21.00 166.66 -59.17
CA SER A 921 -22.32 166.03 -59.32
C SER A 921 -22.25 164.58 -59.82
N THR A 922 -21.12 164.20 -60.44
CA THR A 922 -20.83 162.82 -60.84
C THR A 922 -20.15 162.01 -59.72
N LEU A 923 -19.71 162.66 -58.64
CA LEU A 923 -19.02 162.02 -57.54
C LEU A 923 -20.01 161.57 -56.46
N LYS A 924 -19.74 160.40 -55.87
CA LYS A 924 -20.51 159.89 -54.73
C LYS A 924 -20.03 160.53 -53.44
N LYS A 925 -20.90 160.67 -52.44
CA LYS A 925 -20.53 161.15 -51.08
C LYS A 925 -19.49 160.24 -50.43
N LYS A 926 -18.22 160.59 -50.59
CA LYS A 926 -17.04 159.98 -49.96
C LYS A 926 -15.85 160.92 -50.07
N VAL A 927 -14.71 160.50 -49.52
CA VAL A 927 -13.40 161.08 -49.83
C VAL A 927 -12.88 160.49 -51.15
N TYR A 928 -12.28 161.35 -51.98
CA TYR A 928 -11.50 160.96 -53.15
C TYR A 928 -10.04 161.37 -52.96
N THR A 929 -9.11 160.44 -53.16
CA THR A 929 -7.67 160.74 -53.24
C THR A 929 -7.35 161.21 -54.65
N LEU A 930 -6.90 162.45 -54.79
CA LEU A 930 -6.31 162.99 -56.01
C LEU A 930 -4.80 163.01 -55.84
N ALA A 931 -4.08 162.40 -56.76
CA ALA A 931 -2.62 162.45 -56.86
C ALA A 931 -2.19 162.98 -58.22
N LEU A 932 -0.93 163.41 -58.30
CA LEU A 932 -0.22 163.80 -59.52
C LEU A 932 1.22 163.28 -59.41
N GLU A 933 1.69 162.61 -60.45
CA GLU A 933 3.12 162.38 -60.70
C GLU A 933 3.56 163.25 -61.89
N ALA A 934 4.72 163.88 -61.82
CA ALA A 934 5.23 164.74 -62.88
C ALA A 934 6.75 164.65 -63.01
N GLN A 935 7.27 164.63 -64.23
CA GLN A 935 8.73 164.63 -64.47
C GLN A 935 9.21 166.01 -64.94
N LYS A 936 10.32 166.50 -64.37
CA LYS A 936 10.88 167.83 -64.66
C LYS A 936 12.41 167.81 -64.52
N GLY A 937 13.12 168.02 -65.62
CA GLY A 937 14.58 167.87 -65.70
C GLY A 937 15.03 166.43 -65.41
N GLY A 938 14.21 165.44 -65.76
CA GLY A 938 14.44 164.02 -65.47
C GLY A 938 14.13 163.57 -64.03
N LYS A 939 13.91 164.49 -63.08
CA LYS A 939 13.43 164.16 -61.73
C LYS A 939 11.92 164.00 -61.69
N TRP A 940 11.43 163.10 -60.85
CA TRP A 940 10.01 162.97 -60.50
C TRP A 940 9.64 163.84 -59.31
N TYR A 941 8.42 164.38 -59.33
CA TYR A 941 7.77 165.20 -58.30
C TYR A 941 6.33 164.70 -58.10
N SER A 942 5.75 164.92 -56.92
CA SER A 942 4.40 164.44 -56.60
C SER A 942 3.51 165.47 -55.89
N TYR A 943 2.19 165.36 -56.05
CA TYR A 943 1.19 166.12 -55.29
C TYR A 943 0.02 165.21 -54.91
N TYR A 944 -0.55 165.41 -53.70
CA TYR A 944 -1.63 164.60 -53.14
C TYR A 944 -2.65 165.47 -52.40
N ALA A 945 -3.95 165.22 -52.64
CA ALA A 945 -5.07 165.94 -52.06
C ALA A 945 -6.29 165.03 -51.78
N GLN A 946 -7.21 165.52 -50.96
CA GLN A 946 -8.47 164.84 -50.61
C GLN A 946 -9.68 165.73 -50.88
N ILE A 947 -10.64 165.23 -51.66
CA ILE A 947 -11.89 165.93 -51.99
C ILE A 947 -13.04 165.26 -51.25
N LYS A 948 -13.89 166.04 -50.55
CA LYS A 948 -14.96 165.53 -49.69
C LYS A 948 -16.33 166.07 -50.14
N VAL A 949 -17.09 165.22 -50.81
CA VAL A 949 -18.45 165.55 -51.28
C VAL A 949 -19.44 165.33 -50.13
N THR A 950 -20.01 166.41 -49.59
CA THR A 950 -20.97 166.41 -48.47
C THR A 950 -22.42 166.38 -48.92
N GLU A 951 -22.74 167.07 -50.02
CA GLU A 951 -24.06 167.16 -50.66
C GLU A 951 -24.04 166.65 -52.09
#